data_AF-A0A7V4SST5-F1
#
_entry.id   AF-A0A7V4SST5-F1
#
_cell.length_a   1.000
_cell.length_b   1.000
_cell.length_c   1.000
_cell.angle_alpha   90.00
_cell.angle_beta   90.00
_cell.angle_gamma   90.00
#
_symmetry.space_group_name_H-M   'P 1'
#
loop_
_entity.id
_entity.type
_entity.pdbx_description
1 polymer ?
#
loop_
_entity_poly.entity_id
_entity_poly.type
_entity_poly.pdbx_seq_one_letter_code
_entity_poly.pdbx_strand_id
1 'polypeptide(L)'
;MYRVLILVLVIAAICGLLSSVAYSESTLRLAFLHGGDPYIVRRDVVEPSLEAALKLLLEGPSSEEAAMGIVSAIPKGWSLSSVTIDGEYAVINLSGVAPGTCLGDATVDDIIAQFMWTTRQFGLEARVLVDGNPISVLRPNLPPAPRRPIVQFPGPVGVGPLSGKKICIRPGHGYKWNGSSWTTDRPVYCSPLSNEDFHNVDHAILLKWYLEQEGATVIDTREMNKNRGNSPYGGKPWWQLCSGPYAYDKGYPAAVYAPYTLVPPGTPGIDQSEESRRVSCEMSDYDGADVYISLHTNGLSGDCYGAGCPTGIEMYYDSTKQGGNAAQSQIIADRCEEGCAWGVNTYFDPTFACRNNCNPRDYAFTECHYPDALAILLEFGFHDTCDRDALFMRDPLFTSAGMYGVCKGICNYFGTTPSYDGYSSEYVSNDIPDTVMRGEIRTVHITMLNRGVAWAESHGFRLGAVGDSDPFAVSNRATISGNVLPGSMYTFSIQMRFGTEGTYTTDWRMVRDGVTWFGPTFSKDVTVTPSTDTVPPSVPQNLRITGRRVAGVDLAWDPSTDNVAVWGYRILRNGVEVGTTTGTTYTDTGLTSGVTYEWRVEAFDVVPNYSGPSAPVSGSGCVPLNLRVTDVTYHSVSLAWDISPGAVGVVGYRIWRDGVVVGSTSGTTYTDDPPLAPDTSYNYQVDAYDNVPNYSIKSNTVTAHTLLQDVDPPTVPQNVRTSAVTRSTVRIDWDHSTDNFGVAGYRLYRNGQVIASLSVPGYVDSDLDPGTTYTYEVDAFDALLNYSAKSAPALATTNSTGVFLDGFDGSLSNWILESGTAFQYSTAQNHGVLPGAGSAYGSTGSGHLMYHWLDPKQSTTEGGYPTGIYEGWLYDTQGAVSGMRTGLRLYAYDSNGTKKAEYWIGTYNATAFPTRYMAAVWAGAWTYYDLGVTRSVAWHKLGIEVLPYTGSNDLRFHVDGAVRATLSQPAAAANTVLRRACIGYYLNVNADHYFDDISFDSAVPAAPSGLSGTLTSSSSIRWTFSDNANNEIGFRIYNGGTKVAEREVMNATYIDETGIPPNTICTRTVKAYAGVLESEASAPATVCTPSVAPTTSNISADPAPQTWTSGQFRFTSLVPFGPGGVQYYRYVFDQNPTHIWTGTENVWNSGTLAVSAQANGTNWFLHLCGYNACDSPNGTLDLGPFYFNSSLKAKELADGAALKLSGKVVSAAYSGAFYVIELDRVSGIKVVSTTPVQIGDIVNVTGTIQTADGERYIQATNVEVY
;
A
#
# COMPACT_ATOMS: atom_id res chain seq x y z
N MET A 1 -6.78 -18.60 42.26
CA MET A 1 -7.18 -18.66 40.83
C MET A 1 -8.68 -18.51 40.57
N TYR A 2 -9.59 -18.87 41.49
CA TYR A 2 -11.04 -18.69 41.31
C TYR A 2 -11.60 -17.29 41.66
N ARG A 3 -10.83 -16.41 42.32
CA ARG A 3 -11.26 -15.02 42.64
C ARG A 3 -10.91 -13.97 41.59
N VAL A 4 -9.93 -14.25 40.72
CA VAL A 4 -9.65 -13.42 39.52
C VAL A 4 -10.79 -13.55 38.52
N LEU A 5 -11.49 -14.70 38.49
CA LEU A 5 -12.69 -14.86 37.67
C LEU A 5 -13.92 -14.16 38.27
N ILE A 6 -14.03 -14.06 39.61
CA ILE A 6 -15.19 -13.44 40.28
C ILE A 6 -15.11 -11.91 40.28
N LEU A 7 -13.92 -11.30 40.37
CA LEU A 7 -13.77 -9.85 40.19
C LEU A 7 -14.02 -9.43 38.73
N VAL A 8 -13.62 -10.28 37.76
CA VAL A 8 -13.97 -10.11 36.35
C VAL A 8 -15.47 -10.34 36.10
N LEU A 9 -16.14 -11.22 36.85
CA LEU A 9 -17.58 -11.48 36.74
C LEU A 9 -18.46 -10.46 37.48
N VAL A 10 -17.99 -9.81 38.55
CA VAL A 10 -18.74 -8.72 39.21
C VAL A 10 -18.59 -7.40 38.44
N ILE A 11 -17.44 -7.15 37.82
CA ILE A 11 -17.28 -6.04 36.85
C ILE A 11 -18.10 -6.32 35.58
N ALA A 12 -18.18 -7.57 35.11
CA ALA A 12 -19.06 -7.94 34.00
C ALA A 12 -20.57 -7.91 34.35
N ALA A 13 -20.95 -8.17 35.61
CA ALA A 13 -22.36 -8.16 36.04
C ALA A 13 -22.89 -6.73 36.27
N ILE A 14 -22.05 -5.78 36.71
CA ILE A 14 -22.43 -4.36 36.74
C ILE A 14 -22.47 -3.78 35.31
N CYS A 15 -21.67 -4.31 34.38
CA CYS A 15 -21.78 -3.97 32.96
C CYS A 15 -22.94 -4.67 32.22
N GLY A 16 -23.49 -5.77 32.74
CA GLY A 16 -24.56 -6.57 32.11
C GLY A 16 -25.98 -6.22 32.53
N LEU A 17 -26.18 -5.54 33.68
CA LEU A 17 -27.52 -5.11 34.15
C LEU A 17 -27.97 -3.73 33.62
N LEU A 18 -27.19 -3.12 32.73
CA LEU A 18 -27.64 -2.05 31.83
C LEU A 18 -27.57 -2.51 30.38
N SER A 19 -27.98 -3.76 30.10
CA SER A 19 -28.23 -4.15 28.72
C SER A 19 -29.32 -5.20 28.52
N SER A 20 -30.56 -4.78 28.68
CA SER A 20 -31.69 -5.38 27.96
C SER A 20 -32.84 -4.38 27.74
N VAL A 21 -32.48 -3.14 27.43
CA VAL A 21 -33.30 -2.35 26.50
C VAL A 21 -32.68 -2.64 25.14
N ALA A 22 -33.48 -2.98 24.13
CA ALA A 22 -32.97 -3.02 22.76
C ALA A 22 -32.36 -1.63 22.48
N TYR A 23 -31.02 -1.53 22.44
CA TYR A 23 -30.35 -0.27 22.15
C TYR A 23 -30.47 -0.02 20.67
N SER A 24 -30.97 1.17 20.34
CA SER A 24 -30.90 1.66 18.98
C SER A 24 -29.42 1.83 18.60
N GLU A 25 -29.11 1.76 17.31
CA GLU A 25 -27.76 1.97 16.75
C GLU A 25 -27.27 3.42 16.90
N SER A 26 -27.51 4.07 18.05
CA SER A 26 -27.55 5.53 18.18
C SER A 26 -26.96 6.09 19.49
N THR A 27 -26.07 5.39 20.20
CA THR A 27 -25.47 5.89 21.46
C THR A 27 -23.95 6.12 21.36
N LEU A 28 -23.46 7.30 21.77
CA LEU A 28 -22.04 7.70 21.81
C LEU A 28 -21.45 7.66 23.23
N ARG A 29 -20.14 7.41 23.35
CA ARG A 29 -19.38 7.42 24.62
C ARG A 29 -18.49 8.67 24.70
N LEU A 30 -18.58 9.47 25.76
CA LEU A 30 -17.82 10.71 25.95
C LEU A 30 -16.97 10.59 27.22
N ALA A 31 -15.70 11.00 27.17
CA ALA A 31 -14.81 10.95 28.32
C ALA A 31 -14.70 12.32 28.99
N PHE A 32 -15.17 12.41 30.23
CA PHE A 32 -14.98 13.56 31.13
C PHE A 32 -14.07 13.16 32.29
N LEU A 33 -13.95 13.98 33.34
CA LEU A 33 -13.15 13.68 34.53
C LEU A 33 -14.04 13.48 35.76
N HIS A 34 -13.70 12.52 36.62
CA HIS A 34 -14.31 12.34 37.94
C HIS A 34 -13.23 11.98 38.95
N GLY A 35 -13.05 12.81 39.99
CA GLY A 35 -11.96 12.63 40.95
C GLY A 35 -10.55 12.81 40.37
N GLY A 36 -10.42 13.39 39.17
CA GLY A 36 -9.14 13.54 38.45
C GLY A 36 -8.88 12.46 37.39
N ASP A 37 -9.69 11.39 37.35
CA ASP A 37 -9.54 10.31 36.38
C ASP A 37 -10.57 10.40 35.23
N PRO A 38 -10.24 9.88 34.03
CA PRO A 38 -11.19 9.78 32.92
C PRO A 38 -12.43 8.93 33.28
N TYR A 39 -13.63 9.49 33.04
CA TYR A 39 -14.91 8.89 33.33
C TYR A 39 -15.81 8.93 32.09
N ILE A 40 -16.36 7.77 31.70
CA ILE A 40 -17.14 7.62 30.46
C ILE A 40 -18.64 7.87 30.73
N VAL A 41 -19.18 8.87 30.07
CA VAL A 41 -20.61 9.16 29.98
C VAL A 41 -21.16 8.67 28.64
N ARG A 42 -22.43 8.25 28.58
CA ARG A 42 -23.09 7.81 27.35
C ARG A 42 -24.19 8.79 26.96
N ARG A 43 -24.30 9.13 25.66
CA ARG A 43 -25.34 10.02 25.13
C ARG A 43 -26.00 9.44 23.88
N ASP A 44 -27.32 9.43 23.85
CA ASP A 44 -28.09 9.02 22.68
C ASP A 44 -28.14 10.15 21.65
N VAL A 45 -27.93 9.82 20.37
CA VAL A 45 -27.89 10.72 19.22
C VAL A 45 -28.60 10.09 18.04
N VAL A 46 -29.02 10.89 17.05
CA VAL A 46 -29.69 10.36 15.85
C VAL A 46 -28.71 9.66 14.92
N GLU A 47 -27.47 10.17 14.81
CA GLU A 47 -26.41 9.65 13.93
C GLU A 47 -25.08 9.62 14.70
N PRO A 48 -24.59 8.45 15.15
CA PRO A 48 -23.35 8.36 15.90
C PRO A 48 -22.13 8.47 14.98
N SER A 49 -21.45 9.61 15.01
CA SER A 49 -20.21 9.86 14.27
C SER A 49 -19.10 10.41 15.17
N LEU A 50 -17.85 10.30 14.71
CA LEU A 50 -16.68 10.89 15.36
C LEU A 50 -16.89 12.39 15.61
N GLU A 51 -17.37 13.11 14.60
CA GLU A 51 -17.61 14.54 14.70
C GLU A 51 -18.71 14.87 15.72
N ALA A 52 -19.78 14.07 15.79
CA ALA A 52 -20.84 14.23 16.77
C ALA A 52 -20.34 13.99 18.20
N ALA A 53 -19.48 12.98 18.42
CA ALA A 53 -18.90 12.72 19.73
C ALA A 53 -18.00 13.88 20.20
N LEU A 54 -17.16 14.41 19.30
CA LEU A 54 -16.27 15.53 19.62
C LEU A 54 -17.04 16.81 19.93
N LYS A 55 -18.13 17.08 19.19
CA LYS A 55 -19.01 18.23 19.47
C LYS A 55 -19.68 18.12 20.84
N LEU A 56 -20.22 16.94 21.19
CA LEU A 56 -20.83 16.71 22.50
C LEU A 56 -19.81 16.77 23.66
N LEU A 57 -18.57 16.33 23.42
CA LEU A 57 -17.49 16.46 24.40
C LEU A 57 -17.17 17.93 24.69
N LEU A 58 -17.13 18.77 23.64
CA LEU A 58 -16.89 20.21 23.73
C LEU A 58 -18.03 20.99 24.42
N GLU A 59 -19.27 20.48 24.38
CA GLU A 59 -20.40 21.05 25.12
C GLU A 59 -20.22 20.92 26.65
N GLY A 60 -19.44 19.93 27.09
CA GLY A 60 -19.17 19.65 28.49
C GLY A 60 -20.25 18.79 29.19
N PRO A 61 -20.10 18.56 30.50
CA PRO A 61 -21.04 17.76 31.28
C PRO A 61 -22.42 18.42 31.38
N SER A 62 -23.47 17.61 31.38
CA SER A 62 -24.84 18.05 31.67
C SER A 62 -24.97 18.57 33.11
N SER A 63 -26.06 19.27 33.42
CA SER A 63 -26.30 19.77 34.79
C SER A 63 -26.42 18.64 35.82
N GLU A 64 -26.89 17.47 35.40
CA GLU A 64 -27.02 16.27 36.24
C GLU A 64 -25.66 15.58 36.44
N GLU A 65 -24.86 15.47 35.37
CA GLU A 65 -23.49 14.93 35.41
C GLU A 65 -22.58 15.78 36.32
N ALA A 66 -22.70 17.12 36.21
CA ALA A 66 -21.96 18.04 37.07
C ALA A 66 -22.36 17.91 38.55
N ALA A 67 -23.63 17.62 38.86
CA ALA A 67 -24.09 17.38 40.22
C ALA A 67 -23.52 16.08 40.83
N MET A 68 -23.07 15.15 39.99
CA MET A 68 -22.36 13.92 40.38
C MET A 68 -20.84 14.12 40.52
N GLY A 69 -20.34 15.35 40.36
CA GLY A 69 -18.90 15.64 40.43
C GLY A 69 -18.13 15.27 39.16
N ILE A 70 -18.80 15.15 38.01
CA ILE A 70 -18.17 14.98 36.70
C ILE A 70 -17.83 16.37 36.14
N VAL A 71 -16.59 16.57 35.71
CA VAL A 71 -16.07 17.86 35.23
C VAL A 71 -15.36 17.70 33.90
N SER A 72 -15.25 18.77 33.11
CA SER A 72 -14.41 18.80 31.91
C SER A 72 -13.23 19.74 32.12
N ALA A 73 -12.02 19.30 31.76
CA ALA A 73 -10.85 20.18 31.69
C ALA A 73 -10.85 21.07 30.43
N ILE A 74 -11.76 20.83 29.48
CA ILE A 74 -11.86 21.64 28.26
C ILE A 74 -12.54 22.98 28.60
N PRO A 75 -11.89 24.13 28.36
CA PRO A 75 -12.49 25.42 28.65
C PRO A 75 -13.77 25.67 27.83
N LYS A 76 -14.78 26.27 28.47
CA LYS A 76 -16.04 26.65 27.80
C LYS A 76 -15.77 27.65 26.67
N GLY A 77 -16.44 27.45 25.53
CA GLY A 77 -16.35 28.34 24.36
C GLY A 77 -15.38 27.87 23.28
N TRP A 78 -14.64 26.79 23.53
CA TRP A 78 -13.84 26.14 22.49
C TRP A 78 -14.76 25.36 21.53
N SER A 79 -14.36 25.30 20.27
CA SER A 79 -15.15 24.75 19.17
C SER A 79 -14.30 23.87 18.27
N LEU A 80 -14.94 22.86 17.65
CA LEU A 80 -14.28 22.01 16.67
C LEU A 80 -14.20 22.75 15.33
N SER A 81 -12.97 23.08 14.90
CA SER A 81 -12.69 23.72 13.62
C SER A 81 -12.65 22.70 12.48
N SER A 82 -11.92 21.60 12.69
CA SER A 82 -11.88 20.48 11.75
C SER A 82 -11.54 19.16 12.46
N VAL A 83 -11.97 18.06 11.87
CA VAL A 83 -11.49 16.71 12.21
C VAL A 83 -11.17 15.95 10.93
N THR A 84 -9.95 15.41 10.83
CA THR A 84 -9.54 14.53 9.71
C THR A 84 -8.95 13.24 10.23
N ILE A 85 -9.05 12.16 9.47
CA ILE A 85 -8.43 10.88 9.81
C ILE A 85 -7.09 10.78 9.08
N ASP A 86 -6.02 10.52 9.83
CA ASP A 86 -4.64 10.37 9.37
C ASP A 86 -4.11 9.03 9.92
N GLY A 87 -4.26 7.96 9.15
CA GLY A 87 -3.98 6.60 9.60
C GLY A 87 -4.87 6.19 10.77
N GLU A 88 -4.26 5.85 11.91
CA GLU A 88 -4.95 5.48 13.15
C GLU A 88 -5.37 6.69 14.01
N TYR A 89 -5.20 7.93 13.52
CA TYR A 89 -5.44 9.14 14.29
C TYR A 89 -6.62 9.96 13.78
N ALA A 90 -7.42 10.49 14.70
CA ALA A 90 -8.27 11.65 14.50
C ALA A 90 -7.47 12.93 14.81
N VAL A 91 -7.17 13.72 13.78
CA VAL A 91 -6.55 15.05 13.91
C VAL A 91 -7.65 16.06 14.19
N ILE A 92 -7.73 16.52 15.43
CA ILE A 92 -8.78 17.38 15.98
C ILE A 92 -8.23 18.79 16.09
N ASN A 93 -8.69 19.71 15.26
CA ASN A 93 -8.30 21.11 15.34
C ASN A 93 -9.38 21.93 16.06
N LEU A 94 -9.00 22.59 17.15
CA LEU A 94 -9.87 23.40 17.99
C LEU A 94 -9.68 24.89 17.70
N SER A 95 -10.76 25.65 17.80
CA SER A 95 -10.80 27.10 17.64
C SER A 95 -11.58 27.77 18.78
N GLY A 96 -11.48 29.09 18.89
CA GLY A 96 -12.14 29.85 19.97
C GLY A 96 -11.30 29.97 21.24
N VAL A 97 -9.99 29.67 21.15
CA VAL A 97 -9.03 29.88 22.22
C VAL A 97 -8.64 31.36 22.24
N ALA A 98 -8.78 32.02 23.39
CA ALA A 98 -8.44 33.44 23.48
C ALA A 98 -6.92 33.63 23.22
N PRO A 99 -6.51 34.62 22.42
CA PRO A 99 -5.09 34.90 22.18
C PRO A 99 -4.32 35.09 23.50
N GLY A 100 -3.21 34.38 23.67
CA GLY A 100 -2.40 34.42 24.89
C GLY A 100 -2.89 33.52 26.04
N THR A 101 -3.87 32.63 25.79
CA THR A 101 -4.28 31.61 26.76
C THR A 101 -3.09 30.75 27.16
N CYS A 102 -2.80 30.69 28.45
CA CYS A 102 -1.80 29.79 29.05
C CYS A 102 -2.52 28.85 30.02
N LEU A 103 -2.38 27.54 29.82
CA LEU A 103 -2.92 26.47 30.64
C LEU A 103 -1.77 25.75 31.35
N GLY A 104 -1.99 25.27 32.58
CA GLY A 104 -1.00 24.44 33.27
C GLY A 104 -0.83 23.07 32.60
N ASP A 105 0.34 22.46 32.76
CA ASP A 105 0.69 21.15 32.18
C ASP A 105 -0.39 20.08 32.42
N ALA A 106 -0.84 19.93 33.68
CA ALA A 106 -1.88 18.96 34.04
C ALA A 106 -3.20 19.20 33.29
N THR A 107 -3.60 20.47 33.12
CA THR A 107 -4.83 20.81 32.39
C THR A 107 -4.72 20.50 30.90
N VAL A 108 -3.55 20.74 30.29
CA VAL A 108 -3.32 20.37 28.88
C VAL A 108 -3.37 18.85 28.70
N ASP A 109 -2.78 18.10 29.62
CA ASP A 109 -2.77 16.64 29.60
C ASP A 109 -4.18 16.07 29.79
N ASP A 110 -4.97 16.63 30.72
CA ASP A 110 -6.37 16.27 30.94
C ASP A 110 -7.27 16.55 29.74
N ILE A 111 -7.02 17.63 28.99
CA ILE A 111 -7.72 17.94 27.74
C ILE A 111 -7.42 16.86 26.69
N ILE A 112 -6.13 16.53 26.50
CA ILE A 112 -5.70 15.50 25.56
C ILE A 112 -6.33 14.15 25.93
N ALA A 113 -6.33 13.78 27.21
CA ALA A 113 -6.90 12.53 27.69
C ALA A 113 -8.39 12.41 27.35
N GLN A 114 -9.20 13.45 27.60
CA GLN A 114 -10.63 13.43 27.28
C GLN A 114 -10.90 13.23 25.79
N PHE A 115 -10.11 13.83 24.91
CA PHE A 115 -10.22 13.58 23.46
C PHE A 115 -9.82 12.15 23.10
N MET A 116 -8.67 11.68 23.59
CA MET A 116 -8.16 10.32 23.32
C MET A 116 -9.16 9.22 23.71
N TRP A 117 -9.69 9.28 24.93
CA TRP A 117 -10.67 8.29 25.42
C TRP A 117 -11.99 8.34 24.64
N THR A 118 -12.37 9.52 24.15
CA THR A 118 -13.57 9.70 23.32
C THR A 118 -13.34 9.15 21.90
N THR A 119 -12.18 9.35 21.27
CA THR A 119 -11.94 8.87 19.89
C THR A 119 -11.73 7.36 19.80
N ARG A 120 -11.22 6.73 20.86
CA ARG A 120 -10.93 5.28 20.89
C ARG A 120 -12.14 4.38 20.64
N GLN A 121 -13.35 4.85 20.91
CA GLN A 121 -14.57 4.10 20.56
C GLN A 121 -14.72 3.88 19.04
N PHE A 122 -14.02 4.68 18.22
CA PHE A 122 -13.99 4.58 16.76
C PHE A 122 -12.72 3.89 16.25
N GLY A 123 -11.90 3.29 17.13
CA GLY A 123 -10.62 2.71 16.76
C GLY A 123 -9.54 3.73 16.39
N LEU A 124 -9.69 4.98 16.82
CA LEU A 124 -8.78 6.09 16.50
C LEU A 124 -8.16 6.69 17.78
N GLU A 125 -6.86 6.97 17.74
CA GLU A 125 -6.19 7.84 18.72
C GLU A 125 -6.43 9.32 18.35
N ALA A 126 -6.09 10.28 19.22
CA ALA A 126 -6.35 11.71 19.00
C ALA A 126 -5.06 12.52 18.86
N ARG A 127 -5.01 13.42 17.87
CA ARG A 127 -4.00 14.48 17.75
C ARG A 127 -4.71 15.83 17.89
N VAL A 128 -4.55 16.49 19.03
CA VAL A 128 -5.26 17.74 19.35
C VAL A 128 -4.42 18.96 18.97
N LEU A 129 -4.98 19.79 18.10
CA LEU A 129 -4.42 21.05 17.65
C LEU A 129 -5.31 22.22 18.12
N VAL A 130 -4.73 23.40 18.26
CA VAL A 130 -5.39 24.66 18.51
C VAL A 130 -4.93 25.65 17.45
N ASP A 131 -5.86 26.12 16.63
CA ASP A 131 -5.59 27.01 15.48
C ASP A 131 -4.44 26.48 14.59
N GLY A 132 -4.39 25.16 14.39
CA GLY A 132 -3.39 24.48 13.57
C GLY A 132 -2.04 24.20 14.27
N ASN A 133 -1.84 24.66 15.51
CA ASN A 133 -0.64 24.37 16.30
C ASN A 133 -0.92 23.22 17.29
N PRO A 134 0.09 22.43 17.70
CA PRO A 134 -0.10 21.45 18.78
C PRO A 134 -0.64 22.12 20.04
N ILE A 135 -1.59 21.48 20.74
CA ILE A 135 -2.19 22.06 21.96
C ILE A 135 -1.16 22.40 23.06
N SER A 136 0.05 21.83 23.00
CA SER A 136 1.17 22.15 23.89
C SER A 136 1.64 23.59 23.80
N VAL A 137 1.32 24.35 22.74
CA VAL A 137 1.61 25.80 22.66
C VAL A 137 0.85 26.62 23.70
N LEU A 138 -0.18 26.03 24.31
CA LEU A 138 -0.92 26.65 25.41
C LEU A 138 -0.23 26.45 26.76
N ARG A 139 0.84 25.66 26.86
CA ARG A 139 1.64 25.57 28.09
C ARG A 139 2.38 26.89 28.33
N PRO A 140 2.69 27.26 29.58
CA PRO A 140 3.40 28.50 29.86
C PRO A 140 4.77 28.48 29.19
N ASN A 141 5.12 29.53 28.46
CA ASN A 141 6.47 29.68 27.91
C ASN A 141 7.49 29.60 29.06
N LEU A 142 8.32 28.56 29.09
CA LEU A 142 9.46 28.50 30.00
C LEU A 142 10.45 29.61 29.58
N PRO A 143 10.72 30.61 30.45
CA PRO A 143 11.67 31.66 30.10
C PRO A 143 13.05 31.05 29.87
N PRO A 144 13.92 31.61 29.00
CA PRO A 144 15.29 31.14 28.89
C PRO A 144 15.98 31.26 30.25
N ALA A 145 16.16 30.14 30.94
CA ALA A 145 16.91 30.12 32.18
C ALA A 145 18.40 30.25 31.82
N PRO A 146 19.13 31.23 32.39
CA PRO A 146 20.58 31.23 32.27
C PRO A 146 21.10 29.94 32.92
N ARG A 147 22.02 29.22 32.24
CA ARG A 147 22.73 28.08 32.84
C ARG A 147 23.25 28.53 34.21
N ARG A 148 22.89 27.79 35.26
CA ARG A 148 23.39 28.06 36.60
C ARG A 148 24.93 28.03 36.56
N PRO A 149 25.63 28.97 37.21
CA PRO A 149 27.06 28.80 37.45
C PRO A 149 27.26 27.51 38.26
N ILE A 150 28.34 26.77 37.97
CA ILE A 150 28.74 25.60 38.76
C ILE A 150 28.69 25.97 40.25
N VAL A 151 27.75 25.39 40.97
CA VAL A 151 27.68 25.50 42.43
C VAL A 151 28.56 24.38 42.98
N GLN A 152 29.58 24.74 43.75
CA GLN A 152 30.29 23.72 44.53
C GLN A 152 29.32 23.17 45.57
N PHE A 153 28.98 21.88 45.46
CA PHE A 153 28.18 21.24 46.47
C PHE A 153 29.03 21.10 47.73
N PRO A 154 28.50 21.49 48.91
CA PRO A 154 29.20 21.16 50.15
C PRO A 154 29.46 19.65 50.16
N GLY A 155 30.61 19.23 50.70
CA GLY A 155 30.89 17.81 50.94
C GLY A 155 29.79 17.14 51.79
N PRO A 156 29.93 15.87 52.21
CA PRO A 156 28.87 15.01 52.78
C PRO A 156 28.26 15.45 54.14
N VAL A 157 28.16 16.76 54.41
CA VAL A 157 27.80 17.39 55.69
C VAL A 157 26.73 18.48 55.48
N GLY A 158 25.99 18.45 54.37
CA GLY A 158 24.77 19.24 54.19
C GLY A 158 23.57 18.54 54.82
N VAL A 159 23.45 18.59 56.15
CA VAL A 159 22.43 17.85 56.92
C VAL A 159 21.04 18.42 56.67
N GLY A 160 20.13 17.64 56.09
CA GLY A 160 18.72 18.04 55.95
C GLY A 160 17.87 17.07 55.11
N PRO A 161 16.53 17.11 55.25
CA PRO A 161 15.61 16.27 54.47
C PRO A 161 15.76 16.50 52.96
N LEU A 162 15.37 15.51 52.15
CA LEU A 162 15.30 15.67 50.69
C LEU A 162 14.26 16.71 50.26
N SER A 163 13.38 17.15 51.17
CA SER A 163 12.50 18.31 51.00
C SER A 163 13.23 19.53 50.43
N GLY A 164 12.82 19.95 49.23
CA GLY A 164 13.40 21.10 48.53
C GLY A 164 14.70 20.81 47.75
N LYS A 165 15.14 19.54 47.70
CA LYS A 165 16.17 19.08 46.76
C LYS A 165 15.52 18.74 45.42
N LYS A 166 16.22 19.05 44.33
CA LYS A 166 15.81 18.69 42.97
C LYS A 166 16.65 17.52 42.48
N ILE A 167 16.01 16.41 42.14
CA ILE A 167 16.72 15.21 41.67
C ILE A 167 16.25 14.90 40.26
N CYS A 168 17.18 14.96 39.31
CA CYS A 168 16.93 14.66 37.91
C CYS A 168 17.15 13.17 37.64
N ILE A 169 16.16 12.52 37.03
CA ILE A 169 16.21 11.10 36.69
C ILE A 169 16.13 10.95 35.18
N ARG A 170 17.07 10.17 34.65
CA ARG A 170 17.11 9.76 33.24
C ARG A 170 16.94 8.25 33.13
N PRO A 171 15.79 7.75 32.67
CA PRO A 171 15.65 6.36 32.29
C PRO A 171 16.31 6.13 30.93
N GLY A 172 17.46 5.46 30.89
CA GLY A 172 18.13 4.89 29.72
C GLY A 172 18.03 5.67 28.41
N HIS A 173 18.05 4.97 27.28
CA HIS A 173 17.69 5.56 26.00
C HIS A 173 16.26 5.17 25.63
N GLY A 174 15.86 5.49 24.40
CA GLY A 174 14.57 5.11 23.85
C GLY A 174 14.66 5.10 22.34
N TYR A 175 13.52 5.26 21.67
CA TYR A 175 13.52 5.59 20.25
C TYR A 175 14.14 6.97 20.05
N LYS A 176 15.27 7.00 19.35
CA LYS A 176 15.96 8.20 18.88
C LYS A 176 15.71 8.38 17.38
N TRP A 177 15.78 9.62 16.92
CA TRP A 177 15.67 9.94 15.50
C TRP A 177 17.06 9.95 14.85
N ASN A 178 17.29 9.04 13.90
CA ASN A 178 18.58 8.92 13.21
C ASN A 178 18.68 9.76 11.92
N GLY A 179 17.77 10.72 11.74
CA GLY A 179 17.65 11.52 10.51
C GLY A 179 16.69 10.95 9.47
N SER A 180 16.28 9.67 9.58
CA SER A 180 15.37 9.03 8.62
C SER A 180 14.24 8.22 9.26
N SER A 181 14.45 7.70 10.47
CA SER A 181 13.50 6.87 11.18
C SER A 181 13.74 6.91 12.69
N TRP A 182 12.71 6.53 13.45
CA TRP A 182 12.80 6.29 14.89
C TRP A 182 13.37 4.89 15.13
N THR A 183 14.59 4.82 15.66
CA THR A 183 15.30 3.57 15.96
C THR A 183 15.64 3.52 17.44
N THR A 184 15.70 2.34 18.04
CA THR A 184 16.22 2.20 19.40
C THR A 184 17.71 2.57 19.43
N ASP A 185 18.20 3.15 20.53
CA ASP A 185 19.63 3.49 20.64
C ASP A 185 20.49 2.23 20.73
N ARG A 186 19.98 1.17 21.38
CA ARG A 186 20.64 -0.15 21.43
C ARG A 186 19.67 -1.27 21.00
N PRO A 187 20.08 -2.17 20.08
CA PRO A 187 19.36 -3.42 19.82
C PRO A 187 19.57 -4.39 20.99
N VAL A 188 18.64 -5.34 21.19
CA VAL A 188 18.80 -6.35 22.25
C VAL A 188 18.92 -7.75 21.68
N TYR A 189 19.85 -8.51 22.27
CA TYR A 189 20.16 -9.87 21.89
C TYR A 189 19.40 -10.89 22.79
N CYS A 190 19.13 -10.55 24.06
CA CYS A 190 18.71 -11.49 25.09
C CYS A 190 17.17 -11.64 25.30
N SER A 191 16.60 -12.81 25.03
CA SER A 191 15.19 -13.15 25.38
C SER A 191 15.10 -13.63 26.85
N PRO A 192 14.19 -13.13 27.70
CA PRO A 192 12.90 -12.50 27.36
C PRO A 192 12.86 -10.97 27.38
N LEU A 193 13.99 -10.28 27.54
CA LEU A 193 14.02 -8.80 27.62
C LEU A 193 14.47 -8.21 26.29
N SER A 194 13.55 -8.00 25.35
CA SER A 194 13.85 -7.21 24.14
C SER A 194 13.71 -5.71 24.41
N ASN A 195 14.68 -4.91 23.97
CA ASN A 195 14.74 -3.43 24.10
C ASN A 195 15.01 -2.92 25.54
N GLU A 196 16.28 -3.02 25.96
CA GLU A 196 16.87 -2.61 27.24
C GLU A 196 16.29 -1.31 27.78
N ASP A 197 16.37 -0.31 26.91
CA ASP A 197 15.96 1.07 27.07
C ASP A 197 14.52 1.28 27.59
N PHE A 198 13.63 0.32 27.36
CA PHE A 198 12.24 0.41 27.79
C PHE A 198 12.01 -0.05 29.24
N HIS A 199 12.89 -0.89 29.77
CA HIS A 199 12.82 -1.36 31.16
C HIS A 199 13.33 -0.30 32.14
N ASN A 200 14.27 0.54 31.71
CA ASN A 200 14.77 1.66 32.50
C ASN A 200 13.68 2.65 32.94
N VAL A 201 12.59 2.77 32.17
CA VAL A 201 11.44 3.62 32.51
C VAL A 201 10.70 3.08 33.74
N ASP A 202 10.56 1.76 33.88
CA ASP A 202 9.94 1.15 35.06
C ASP A 202 10.76 1.41 36.33
N HIS A 203 12.09 1.38 36.22
CA HIS A 203 12.99 1.71 37.32
C HIS A 203 12.88 3.19 37.72
N ALA A 204 12.83 4.09 36.74
CA ALA A 204 12.67 5.51 37.00
C ALA A 204 11.34 5.84 37.69
N ILE A 205 10.23 5.19 37.29
CA ILE A 205 8.92 5.35 37.96
C ILE A 205 9.02 4.97 39.44
N LEU A 206 9.67 3.84 39.75
CA LEU A 206 9.85 3.38 41.13
C LEU A 206 10.74 4.33 41.93
N LEU A 207 11.90 4.72 41.39
CA LEU A 207 12.83 5.62 42.07
C LEU A 207 12.20 7.00 42.30
N LYS A 208 11.48 7.53 41.30
CA LYS A 208 10.72 8.78 41.43
C LYS A 208 9.77 8.72 42.60
N TRP A 209 8.96 7.67 42.67
CA TRP A 209 7.98 7.50 43.74
C TRP A 209 8.65 7.55 45.12
N TYR A 210 9.75 6.80 45.33
CA TYR A 210 10.47 6.81 46.60
C TYR A 210 11.03 8.20 46.95
N LEU A 211 11.64 8.90 45.99
CA LEU A 211 12.23 10.21 46.24
C LEU A 211 11.19 11.29 46.55
N GLU A 212 10.03 11.24 45.90
CA GLU A 212 8.91 12.15 46.18
C GLU A 212 8.32 11.93 47.57
N GLN A 213 8.32 10.69 48.10
CA GLN A 213 7.91 10.42 49.48
C GLN A 213 8.83 11.10 50.51
N GLU A 214 10.12 11.26 50.18
CA GLU A 214 11.09 11.97 51.03
C GLU A 214 11.07 13.50 50.83
N GLY A 215 10.14 14.00 50.00
CA GLY A 215 9.94 15.41 49.71
C GLY A 215 10.84 15.98 48.62
N ALA A 216 11.61 15.14 47.92
CA ALA A 216 12.38 15.61 46.76
C ALA A 216 11.43 16.06 45.65
N THR A 217 11.82 17.10 44.91
CA THR A 217 11.21 17.42 43.62
C THR A 217 11.95 16.64 42.54
N VAL A 218 11.28 15.70 41.90
CA VAL A 218 11.89 14.90 40.83
C VAL A 218 11.71 15.62 39.50
N ILE A 219 12.79 15.71 38.73
CA ILE A 219 12.80 16.23 37.37
C ILE A 219 12.85 15.03 36.43
N ASP A 220 11.78 14.86 35.66
CA ASP A 220 11.67 13.79 34.67
C ASP A 220 12.29 14.26 33.35
N THR A 221 13.20 13.47 32.78
CA THR A 221 13.78 13.80 31.47
C THR A 221 13.14 13.02 30.32
N ARG A 222 12.17 12.16 30.62
CA ARG A 222 11.37 11.38 29.66
C ARG A 222 9.96 11.20 30.20
N GLU A 223 9.05 10.75 29.35
CA GLU A 223 7.71 10.40 29.79
C GLU A 223 7.70 9.15 30.67
N MET A 224 7.28 9.30 31.92
CA MET A 224 7.15 8.20 32.89
C MET A 224 5.71 7.67 33.01
N ASN A 225 4.71 8.41 32.53
CA ASN A 225 3.33 7.95 32.45
C ASN A 225 3.12 7.08 31.21
N LYS A 226 3.15 5.76 31.39
CA LYS A 226 2.93 4.80 30.31
C LYS A 226 1.53 4.87 29.68
N ASN A 227 0.57 5.55 30.32
CA ASN A 227 -0.79 5.72 29.81
C ASN A 227 -0.98 6.98 28.94
N ARG A 228 0.07 7.80 28.76
CA ARG A 228 -0.01 9.05 27.96
C ARG A 228 -0.33 8.82 26.48
N GLY A 229 -0.20 7.60 25.98
CA GLY A 229 -0.49 7.24 24.58
C GLY A 229 0.69 7.52 23.65
N ASN A 230 0.41 7.57 22.34
CA ASN A 230 1.44 7.71 21.30
C ASN A 230 1.79 9.17 21.03
N SER A 231 3.07 9.41 20.81
CA SER A 231 3.61 10.70 20.43
C SER A 231 3.30 11.02 18.96
N PRO A 232 3.04 12.30 18.62
CA PRO A 232 2.96 12.74 17.23
C PRO A 232 4.30 12.56 16.49
N TYR A 233 5.41 12.38 17.21
CA TYR A 233 6.73 12.14 16.64
C TYR A 233 6.91 10.66 16.29
N GLY A 234 6.43 10.28 15.10
CA GLY A 234 6.61 8.93 14.55
C GLY A 234 5.69 7.84 15.10
N GLY A 235 4.64 8.20 15.85
CA GLY A 235 3.57 7.29 16.29
C GLY A 235 3.97 6.30 17.40
N LYS A 236 5.14 6.49 18.03
CA LYS A 236 5.59 5.64 19.14
C LYS A 236 4.96 6.06 20.47
N PRO A 237 4.69 5.14 21.41
CA PRO A 237 4.30 5.48 22.78
C PRO A 237 5.26 6.52 23.38
N TRP A 238 4.73 7.56 24.02
CA TRP A 238 5.55 8.63 24.61
C TRP A 238 6.63 8.11 25.54
N TRP A 239 6.29 7.13 26.37
CA TRP A 239 7.21 6.50 27.32
C TRP A 239 8.35 5.71 26.64
N GLN A 240 8.25 5.41 25.34
CA GLN A 240 9.30 4.75 24.56
C GLN A 240 10.23 5.72 23.82
N LEU A 241 9.86 6.99 23.68
CA LEU A 241 10.71 8.00 23.02
C LEU A 241 11.86 8.46 23.94
N CYS A 242 12.99 8.86 23.37
CA CYS A 242 14.10 9.46 24.11
C CYS A 242 13.76 10.87 24.64
N SER A 243 14.69 11.49 25.39
CA SER A 243 14.45 12.77 26.10
C SER A 243 14.17 13.98 25.21
N GLY A 244 14.73 14.04 23.99
CA GLY A 244 14.56 15.18 23.07
C GLY A 244 13.08 15.51 22.75
N PRO A 245 12.30 14.56 22.22
CA PRO A 245 10.85 14.68 22.03
C PRO A 245 10.09 15.19 23.26
N TYR A 246 10.42 14.63 24.43
CA TYR A 246 9.75 14.97 25.68
C TYR A 246 10.08 16.41 26.12
N ALA A 247 11.36 16.79 26.08
CA ALA A 247 11.81 18.14 26.39
C ALA A 247 11.20 19.19 25.43
N TYR A 248 11.13 18.88 24.14
CA TYR A 248 10.49 19.75 23.16
C TYR A 248 9.00 19.96 23.47
N ASP A 249 8.28 18.88 23.77
CA ASP A 249 6.85 18.94 24.11
C ASP A 249 6.57 19.68 25.42
N LYS A 250 7.49 19.61 26.39
CA LYS A 250 7.45 20.40 27.62
C LYS A 250 7.84 21.88 27.42
N GLY A 251 8.22 22.28 26.21
CA GLY A 251 8.46 23.69 25.87
C GLY A 251 9.86 24.21 26.26
N TYR A 252 10.83 23.31 26.46
CA TYR A 252 12.22 23.72 26.72
C TYR A 252 12.81 24.46 25.49
N PRO A 253 13.84 25.31 25.67
CA PRO A 253 14.50 25.97 24.54
C PRO A 253 15.32 24.97 23.70
N ALA A 254 15.60 25.32 22.44
CA ALA A 254 16.34 24.47 21.50
C ALA A 254 17.73 24.06 22.00
N ALA A 255 18.40 24.94 22.75
CA ALA A 255 19.68 24.64 23.38
C ALA A 255 19.61 23.50 24.42
N VAL A 256 18.41 23.13 24.89
CA VAL A 256 18.18 22.07 25.87
C VAL A 256 17.61 20.81 25.22
N TYR A 257 16.57 20.91 24.37
CA TYR A 257 15.99 19.72 23.72
C TYR A 257 16.78 19.21 22.51
N ALA A 258 17.67 20.04 21.96
CA ALA A 258 18.53 19.72 20.82
C ALA A 258 19.88 20.47 20.91
N PRO A 259 20.68 20.26 21.98
CA PRO A 259 21.93 20.99 22.22
C PRO A 259 22.96 20.94 21.06
N TYR A 260 22.92 19.94 20.17
CA TYR A 260 23.82 19.86 19.02
C TYR A 260 23.26 20.50 17.75
N THR A 261 22.02 20.17 17.45
CA THR A 261 21.39 20.40 16.15
C THR A 261 20.49 21.62 16.18
N LEU A 262 20.02 22.04 17.37
CA LEU A 262 19.11 23.17 17.61
C LEU A 262 17.81 23.09 16.81
N VAL A 263 17.40 21.89 16.38
CA VAL A 263 16.20 21.67 15.57
C VAL A 263 15.17 20.78 16.28
N PRO A 264 13.87 20.91 15.95
CA PRO A 264 12.82 20.09 16.55
C PRO A 264 13.07 18.57 16.43
N PRO A 265 12.59 17.76 17.38
CA PRO A 265 12.70 16.31 17.31
C PRO A 265 12.03 15.71 16.06
N GLY A 266 12.68 14.72 15.45
CA GLY A 266 12.16 14.08 14.23
C GLY A 266 12.43 14.85 12.94
N THR A 267 13.29 15.88 12.97
CA THR A 267 13.58 16.71 11.79
C THR A 267 14.25 15.85 10.69
N PRO A 268 13.62 15.67 9.51
CA PRO A 268 14.16 14.80 8.48
C PRO A 268 15.52 15.26 7.97
N GLY A 269 16.43 14.32 7.78
CA GLY A 269 17.81 14.54 7.34
C GLY A 269 18.77 15.00 8.44
N ILE A 270 18.30 15.22 9.67
CA ILE A 270 19.15 15.61 10.80
C ILE A 270 19.21 14.45 11.80
N ASP A 271 20.38 13.83 11.90
CA ASP A 271 20.64 12.82 12.91
C ASP A 271 20.65 13.47 14.30
N GLN A 272 19.70 13.06 15.13
CA GLN A 272 19.55 13.51 16.52
C GLN A 272 19.96 12.40 17.50
N SER A 273 20.74 11.42 17.04
CA SER A 273 21.20 10.31 17.88
C SER A 273 22.04 10.80 19.06
N GLU A 274 22.91 11.78 18.84
CA GLU A 274 23.75 12.37 19.90
C GLU A 274 22.94 13.23 20.89
N GLU A 275 21.79 13.77 20.47
CA GLU A 275 20.91 14.56 21.35
C GLU A 275 20.36 13.71 22.49
N SER A 276 19.99 12.46 22.18
CA SER A 276 19.40 11.53 23.15
C SER A 276 20.30 11.24 24.37
N ARG A 277 21.61 11.48 24.25
CA ARG A 277 22.61 11.28 25.31
C ARG A 277 22.85 12.51 26.18
N ARG A 278 22.46 13.70 25.71
CA ARG A 278 22.83 14.96 26.36
C ARG A 278 21.68 15.84 26.78
N VAL A 279 20.53 15.71 26.13
CA VAL A 279 19.31 16.48 26.46
C VAL A 279 18.98 16.37 27.94
N SER A 280 19.07 15.18 28.53
CA SER A 280 18.76 14.97 29.95
C SER A 280 19.73 15.72 30.88
N CYS A 281 21.01 15.80 30.53
CA CYS A 281 22.00 16.59 31.27
C CYS A 281 21.68 18.08 31.16
N GLU A 282 21.35 18.55 29.96
CA GLU A 282 20.96 19.95 29.73
C GLU A 282 19.65 20.32 30.43
N MET A 283 18.67 19.41 30.48
CA MET A 283 17.43 19.58 31.25
C MET A 283 17.74 19.65 32.75
N SER A 284 18.62 18.76 33.24
CA SER A 284 19.08 18.76 34.63
C SER A 284 19.66 20.11 35.03
N ASP A 285 20.54 20.67 34.19
CA ASP A 285 21.20 21.94 34.46
C ASP A 285 20.23 23.12 34.33
N TYR A 286 19.34 23.08 33.33
CA TYR A 286 18.32 24.10 33.09
C TYR A 286 17.33 24.21 34.25
N ASP A 287 16.89 23.06 34.79
CA ASP A 287 15.96 23.01 35.94
C ASP A 287 16.67 23.14 37.29
N GLY A 288 18.00 23.14 37.28
CA GLY A 288 18.86 23.35 38.44
C GLY A 288 18.81 22.19 39.43
N ALA A 289 18.97 20.96 38.93
CA ALA A 289 19.04 19.77 39.76
C ALA A 289 20.25 19.80 40.71
N ASP A 290 20.08 19.23 41.90
CA ASP A 290 21.15 18.98 42.87
C ASP A 290 21.87 17.66 42.58
N VAL A 291 21.12 16.66 42.11
CA VAL A 291 21.62 15.33 41.74
C VAL A 291 21.02 14.93 40.40
N TYR A 292 21.85 14.38 39.53
CA TYR A 292 21.50 13.79 38.25
C TYR A 292 21.83 12.29 38.25
N ILE A 293 20.85 11.48 37.88
CA ILE A 293 20.96 10.02 37.91
C ILE A 293 20.55 9.46 36.55
N SER A 294 21.51 8.82 35.86
CA SER A 294 21.23 8.03 34.67
C SER A 294 21.03 6.56 35.03
N LEU A 295 19.89 5.99 34.69
CA LEU A 295 19.53 4.60 34.95
C LEU A 295 19.67 3.78 33.67
N HIS A 296 20.51 2.76 33.70
CA HIS A 296 20.77 1.85 32.58
C HIS A 296 20.72 0.41 33.06
N THR A 297 20.60 -0.51 32.12
CA THR A 297 20.57 -1.96 32.36
C THR A 297 21.48 -2.62 31.34
N ASN A 298 22.79 -2.62 31.57
CA ASN A 298 23.80 -2.84 30.53
C ASN A 298 23.60 -4.14 29.70
N GLY A 299 23.66 -4.09 28.37
CA GLY A 299 23.64 -5.26 27.49
C GLY A 299 24.88 -5.38 26.60
N LEU A 300 25.64 -6.48 26.77
CA LEU A 300 26.68 -6.93 25.87
C LEU A 300 26.10 -7.29 24.50
N SER A 301 26.94 -7.17 23.47
CA SER A 301 26.61 -7.66 22.14
C SER A 301 26.58 -9.19 22.12
N GLY A 302 25.39 -9.78 22.09
CA GLY A 302 25.15 -11.23 22.02
C GLY A 302 24.61 -11.87 23.30
N ASP A 303 24.04 -13.06 23.19
CA ASP A 303 23.50 -13.82 24.32
C ASP A 303 24.62 -14.48 25.13
N CYS A 304 24.78 -14.14 26.41
CA CYS A 304 25.67 -14.84 27.32
C CYS A 304 24.85 -15.66 28.34
N TYR A 305 25.27 -16.91 28.57
CA TYR A 305 24.65 -17.85 29.52
C TYR A 305 25.70 -18.46 30.46
N GLY A 306 25.32 -18.69 31.72
CA GLY A 306 26.13 -19.41 32.70
C GLY A 306 27.14 -18.56 33.49
N ALA A 307 27.92 -19.23 34.35
CA ALA A 307 28.71 -18.62 35.43
C ALA A 307 29.86 -17.69 34.99
N GLY A 308 30.22 -17.68 33.69
CA GLY A 308 31.26 -16.80 33.14
C GLY A 308 30.72 -15.45 32.66
N CYS A 309 29.40 -15.27 32.64
CA CYS A 309 28.79 -14.05 32.16
C CYS A 309 28.77 -12.97 33.26
N PRO A 310 28.96 -11.70 32.88
CA PRO A 310 28.95 -10.62 33.87
C PRO A 310 27.54 -10.46 34.48
N THR A 311 27.47 -10.38 35.81
CA THR A 311 26.20 -10.20 36.57
C THR A 311 26.44 -9.21 37.70
N GLY A 312 25.38 -8.55 38.15
CA GLY A 312 25.39 -7.72 39.35
C GLY A 312 25.06 -6.25 39.12
N ILE A 313 25.30 -5.45 40.16
CA ILE A 313 25.11 -4.00 40.16
C ILE A 313 26.46 -3.33 39.87
N GLU A 314 26.46 -2.27 39.05
CA GLU A 314 27.63 -1.43 38.83
C GLU A 314 27.23 0.04 38.76
N MET A 315 28.05 0.93 39.35
CA MET A 315 27.82 2.37 39.30
C MET A 315 29.04 3.11 38.74
N TYR A 316 28.77 4.25 38.11
CA TYR A 316 29.77 5.13 37.52
C TYR A 316 29.56 6.57 37.96
N TYR A 317 30.67 7.31 37.99
CA TYR A 317 30.73 8.75 38.10
C TYR A 317 31.78 9.27 37.11
N ASP A 318 31.84 10.59 36.92
CA ASP A 318 32.79 11.19 35.98
C ASP A 318 33.57 12.35 36.62
N SER A 319 34.88 12.22 36.72
CA SER A 319 35.72 13.28 37.31
C SER A 319 36.07 14.44 36.38
N THR A 320 35.78 14.35 35.08
CA THR A 320 36.43 15.18 34.04
C THR A 320 35.73 16.49 33.70
N LYS A 321 34.41 16.62 33.96
CA LYS A 321 33.61 17.78 33.50
C LYS A 321 32.59 18.33 34.50
N GLN A 322 32.44 17.74 35.68
CA GLN A 322 31.46 18.12 36.71
C GLN A 322 31.79 19.43 37.48
N GLY A 323 32.47 20.38 36.83
CA GLY A 323 32.78 21.69 37.42
C GLY A 323 33.62 21.70 38.71
N GLY A 324 34.22 20.57 39.10
CA GLY A 324 34.95 20.41 40.37
C GLY A 324 34.20 19.64 41.46
N ASN A 325 32.99 19.14 41.19
CA ASN A 325 32.19 18.29 42.09
C ASN A 325 32.52 16.79 41.98
N ALA A 326 33.59 16.42 41.27
CA ALA A 326 34.01 15.03 41.03
C ALA A 326 34.06 14.17 42.30
N ALA A 327 34.61 14.73 43.38
CA ALA A 327 34.71 14.03 44.66
C ALA A 327 33.34 13.77 45.30
N GLN A 328 32.40 14.71 45.18
CA GLN A 328 31.04 14.58 45.70
C GLN A 328 30.22 13.59 44.88
N SER A 329 30.38 13.58 43.55
CA SER A 329 29.73 12.59 42.68
C SER A 329 30.25 11.17 42.93
N GLN A 330 31.54 11.01 43.24
CA GLN A 330 32.07 9.74 43.71
C GLN A 330 31.39 9.31 45.02
N ILE A 331 31.31 10.20 46.02
CA ILE A 331 30.72 9.85 47.32
C ILE A 331 29.24 9.48 47.20
N ILE A 332 28.45 10.21 46.41
CA ILE A 332 27.05 9.85 46.20
C ILE A 332 26.91 8.57 45.38
N ALA A 333 27.82 8.32 44.43
CA ALA A 333 27.88 7.04 43.71
C ALA A 333 28.15 5.88 44.69
N ASP A 334 29.13 6.02 45.58
CA ASP A 334 29.46 4.99 46.59
C ASP A 334 28.22 4.65 47.41
N ARG A 335 27.51 5.67 47.89
CA ARG A 335 26.31 5.49 48.73
C ARG A 335 25.16 4.85 47.97
N CYS A 336 24.97 5.21 46.70
CA CYS A 336 23.88 4.67 45.89
C CYS A 336 24.16 3.23 45.45
N GLU A 337 25.41 2.87 45.13
CA GLU A 337 25.80 1.49 44.82
C GLU A 337 25.68 0.58 46.05
N GLU A 338 26.24 1.01 47.19
CA GLU A 338 26.09 0.31 48.48
C GLU A 338 24.61 0.13 48.84
N GLY A 339 23.80 1.18 48.68
CA GLY A 339 22.38 1.17 48.96
C GLY A 339 21.61 0.21 48.07
N CYS A 340 21.85 0.25 46.75
CA CYS A 340 21.22 -0.63 45.76
C CYS A 340 21.55 -2.11 46.04
N ALA A 341 22.83 -2.42 46.25
CA ALA A 341 23.27 -3.77 46.57
C ALA A 341 22.69 -4.27 47.90
N TRP A 342 22.68 -3.41 48.93
CA TRP A 342 22.04 -3.72 50.20
C TRP A 342 20.54 -4.01 50.03
N GLY A 343 19.83 -3.20 49.23
CA GLY A 343 18.40 -3.38 48.98
C GLY A 343 18.10 -4.73 48.33
N VAL A 344 18.77 -5.05 47.23
CA VAL A 344 18.61 -6.34 46.54
C VAL A 344 18.96 -7.51 47.46
N ASN A 345 20.10 -7.44 48.16
CA ASN A 345 20.54 -8.55 49.02
C ASN A 345 19.65 -8.75 50.24
N THR A 346 19.03 -7.68 50.76
CA THR A 346 18.16 -7.74 51.93
C THR A 346 16.76 -8.24 51.57
N TYR A 347 16.22 -7.79 50.44
CA TYR A 347 14.81 -7.98 50.11
C TYR A 347 14.57 -9.02 49.02
N PHE A 348 15.56 -9.41 48.23
CA PHE A 348 15.37 -10.31 47.09
C PHE A 348 16.27 -11.55 47.13
N ASP A 349 17.56 -11.40 46.82
CA ASP A 349 18.53 -12.50 46.73
C ASP A 349 19.85 -12.08 47.41
N PRO A 350 20.21 -12.66 48.57
CA PRO A 350 21.43 -12.30 49.30
C PRO A 350 22.73 -12.67 48.57
N THR A 351 22.64 -13.42 47.46
CA THR A 351 23.78 -13.84 46.64
C THR A 351 23.96 -12.98 45.39
N PHE A 352 23.19 -11.90 45.23
CA PHE A 352 23.31 -11.04 44.07
C PHE A 352 24.63 -10.26 44.12
N ALA A 353 25.36 -10.28 43.00
CA ALA A 353 26.71 -9.73 42.95
C ALA A 353 26.69 -8.20 42.91
N CYS A 354 27.68 -7.59 43.55
CA CYS A 354 27.99 -6.18 43.44
C CYS A 354 29.38 -6.07 42.82
N ARG A 355 29.48 -5.39 41.68
CA ARG A 355 30.71 -5.42 40.88
C ARG A 355 31.74 -4.48 41.46
N ASN A 356 33.00 -4.75 41.13
CA ASN A 356 34.14 -3.98 41.62
C ASN A 356 34.19 -3.84 43.16
N ASN A 357 33.63 -4.80 43.90
CA ASN A 357 33.43 -4.74 45.36
C ASN A 357 32.58 -3.54 45.84
N CYS A 358 31.53 -3.18 45.10
CA CYS A 358 30.71 -1.98 45.35
C CYS A 358 31.54 -0.69 45.36
N ASN A 359 32.47 -0.58 44.42
CA ASN A 359 33.27 0.60 44.23
C ASN A 359 32.96 1.20 42.85
N PRO A 360 32.30 2.36 42.79
CA PRO A 360 31.98 3.01 41.54
C PRO A 360 33.22 3.30 40.70
N ARG A 361 33.06 3.26 39.38
CA ARG A 361 34.15 3.55 38.44
C ARG A 361 34.12 5.00 37.99
N ASP A 362 35.30 5.62 37.93
CA ASP A 362 35.50 6.89 37.22
C ASP A 362 35.58 6.61 35.71
N TYR A 363 34.52 6.94 34.99
CA TYR A 363 34.46 6.71 33.55
C TYR A 363 33.67 7.80 32.86
N ALA A 364 34.23 8.31 31.77
CA ALA A 364 33.64 9.42 31.01
C ALA A 364 32.52 8.96 30.06
N PHE A 365 31.43 8.43 30.63
CA PHE A 365 30.22 8.13 29.86
C PHE A 365 29.50 9.42 29.53
N THR A 366 29.08 9.55 28.26
CA THR A 366 28.47 10.78 27.73
C THR A 366 27.19 11.13 28.51
N GLU A 367 26.55 10.11 29.06
CA GLU A 367 25.32 10.09 29.84
C GLU A 367 25.43 10.70 31.25
N CYS A 368 26.63 10.80 31.84
CA CYS A 368 26.87 11.43 33.16
C CYS A 368 28.05 12.44 33.16
N HIS A 369 28.61 12.73 31.98
CA HIS A 369 29.79 13.60 31.80
C HIS A 369 29.47 15.10 31.81
N TYR A 370 28.27 15.52 31.42
CA TYR A 370 27.95 16.94 31.15
C TYR A 370 27.22 17.73 32.23
N PRO A 371 26.46 17.15 33.19
CA PRO A 371 25.75 17.95 34.18
C PRO A 371 26.68 18.76 35.08
N ASP A 372 26.25 19.95 35.45
CA ASP A 372 26.86 20.78 36.51
C ASP A 372 26.44 20.31 37.92
N ALA A 373 25.46 19.41 38.00
CA ALA A 373 24.98 18.73 39.21
C ALA A 373 25.89 17.55 39.65
N LEU A 374 25.62 16.97 40.83
CA LEU A 374 26.22 15.68 41.21
C LEU A 374 25.70 14.59 40.26
N ALA A 375 26.56 13.99 39.45
CA ALA A 375 26.14 13.10 38.37
C ALA A 375 26.65 11.67 38.55
N ILE A 376 25.72 10.72 38.51
CA ILE A 376 25.99 9.28 38.59
C ILE A 376 25.25 8.51 37.51
N LEU A 377 25.77 7.34 37.15
CA LEU A 377 25.12 6.39 36.26
C LEU A 377 25.06 5.01 36.92
N LEU A 378 23.87 4.44 36.99
CA LEU A 378 23.64 3.09 37.47
C LEU A 378 23.47 2.13 36.30
N GLU A 379 24.20 1.02 36.31
CA GLU A 379 23.92 -0.17 35.51
C GLU A 379 23.29 -1.24 36.44
N PHE A 380 21.97 -1.37 36.38
CA PHE A 380 21.19 -2.24 37.26
C PHE A 380 20.89 -3.58 36.60
N GLY A 381 21.66 -4.62 36.95
CA GLY A 381 21.55 -5.92 36.31
C GLY A 381 22.09 -5.88 34.88
N PHE A 382 23.04 -6.75 34.57
CA PHE A 382 23.59 -6.83 33.24
C PHE A 382 22.64 -7.72 32.42
N HIS A 383 22.03 -7.19 31.37
CA HIS A 383 21.34 -7.94 30.30
C HIS A 383 22.25 -9.00 29.65
N ASP A 384 23.51 -9.07 30.05
CA ASP A 384 24.48 -10.08 29.67
C ASP A 384 24.06 -11.49 30.09
N THR A 385 23.32 -11.71 31.19
CA THR A 385 22.90 -13.08 31.60
C THR A 385 21.41 -13.34 31.34
N CYS A 386 21.10 -14.02 30.24
CA CYS A 386 19.71 -14.28 29.84
C CYS A 386 18.94 -15.23 30.75
N ASP A 387 19.65 -16.07 31.49
CA ASP A 387 19.12 -17.07 32.40
C ASP A 387 18.99 -16.58 33.85
N ARG A 388 19.51 -15.39 34.18
CA ARG A 388 19.44 -14.84 35.55
C ARG A 388 19.00 -13.38 35.59
N ASP A 389 19.86 -12.44 35.20
CA ASP A 389 19.61 -11.01 35.36
C ASP A 389 18.37 -10.59 34.56
N ALA A 390 18.18 -11.14 33.35
CA ALA A 390 16.99 -10.86 32.54
C ALA A 390 15.67 -11.35 33.17
N LEU A 391 15.71 -12.44 33.95
CA LEU A 391 14.54 -12.93 34.68
C LEU A 391 14.27 -12.08 35.93
N PHE A 392 15.32 -11.71 36.67
CA PHE A 392 15.22 -10.89 37.87
C PHE A 392 14.69 -9.50 37.57
N MET A 393 15.12 -8.93 36.44
CA MET A 393 14.64 -7.66 35.91
C MET A 393 13.14 -7.61 35.58
N ARG A 394 12.48 -8.77 35.41
CA ARG A 394 11.01 -8.84 35.28
C ARG A 394 10.30 -8.97 36.62
N ASP A 395 11.06 -9.24 37.69
CA ASP A 395 10.52 -9.41 39.03
C ASP A 395 10.35 -8.04 39.72
N PRO A 396 9.13 -7.66 40.09
CA PRO A 396 8.87 -6.35 40.69
C PRO A 396 9.50 -6.20 42.08
N LEU A 397 9.76 -7.30 42.81
CA LEU A 397 10.44 -7.23 44.10
C LEU A 397 11.92 -6.89 43.91
N PHE A 398 12.58 -7.49 42.91
CA PHE A 398 13.98 -7.17 42.59
C PHE A 398 14.15 -5.70 42.18
N THR A 399 13.32 -5.23 41.24
CA THR A 399 13.42 -3.86 40.72
C THR A 399 13.06 -2.80 41.78
N SER A 400 12.01 -3.02 42.56
CA SER A 400 11.66 -2.10 43.67
C SER A 400 12.69 -2.12 44.81
N ALA A 401 13.26 -3.28 45.15
CA ALA A 401 14.32 -3.38 46.16
C ALA A 401 15.59 -2.62 45.75
N GLY A 402 16.01 -2.74 44.49
CA GLY A 402 17.14 -1.99 43.95
C GLY A 402 16.90 -0.48 43.99
N MET A 403 15.75 -0.01 43.48
CA MET A 403 15.42 1.43 43.45
C MET A 403 15.21 2.02 44.85
N TYR A 404 14.62 1.26 45.77
CA TYR A 404 14.56 1.64 47.19
C TYR A 404 15.96 1.81 47.78
N GLY A 405 16.88 0.89 47.44
CA GLY A 405 18.28 0.97 47.82
C GLY A 405 18.99 2.22 47.29
N VAL A 406 18.75 2.60 46.03
CA VAL A 406 19.28 3.85 45.45
C VAL A 406 18.75 5.07 46.20
N CYS A 407 17.43 5.14 46.45
CA CYS A 407 16.83 6.21 47.26
C CYS A 407 17.49 6.31 48.65
N LYS A 408 17.69 5.18 49.32
CA LYS A 408 18.40 5.12 50.60
C LYS A 408 19.83 5.66 50.51
N GLY A 409 20.56 5.33 49.45
CA GLY A 409 21.90 5.87 49.19
C GLY A 409 21.91 7.40 49.08
N ILE A 410 20.93 7.96 48.38
CA ILE A 410 20.76 9.42 48.25
C ILE A 410 20.44 10.04 49.61
N CYS A 411 19.49 9.46 50.37
CA CYS A 411 19.20 9.92 51.73
C CYS A 411 20.47 9.91 52.60
N ASN A 412 21.25 8.82 52.56
CA ASN A 412 22.50 8.69 53.31
C ASN A 412 23.52 9.76 52.93
N TYR A 413 23.64 10.10 51.63
CA TYR A 413 24.51 11.18 51.17
C TYR A 413 24.14 12.54 51.79
N PHE A 414 22.84 12.83 51.91
CA PHE A 414 22.33 14.03 52.58
C PHE A 414 22.20 13.89 54.11
N GLY A 415 22.69 12.79 54.70
CA GLY A 415 22.69 12.55 56.14
C GLY A 415 21.31 12.25 56.72
N THR A 416 20.41 11.70 55.92
CA THR A 416 19.06 11.29 56.31
C THR A 416 18.83 9.80 56.03
N THR A 417 17.72 9.28 56.53
CA THR A 417 17.24 7.93 56.20
C THR A 417 15.88 8.05 55.53
N PRO A 418 15.51 7.14 54.61
CA PRO A 418 14.15 7.08 54.10
C PRO A 418 13.11 7.05 55.23
N SER A 419 12.00 7.75 55.03
CA SER A 419 10.88 7.86 55.97
C SER A 419 10.17 6.53 56.17
N TYR A 420 10.27 5.64 55.18
CA TYR A 420 9.75 4.27 55.22
C TYR A 420 10.88 3.26 54.97
N ASP A 421 10.83 2.12 55.67
CA ASP A 421 11.73 1.01 55.40
C ASP A 421 11.26 0.18 54.19
N GLY A 422 12.10 -0.73 53.68
CA GLY A 422 11.71 -1.59 52.56
C GLY A 422 10.55 -2.54 52.90
N TYR A 423 10.23 -2.74 54.17
CA TYR A 423 9.08 -3.51 54.63
C TYR A 423 8.08 -2.59 55.35
N SER A 424 7.59 -1.57 54.64
CA SER A 424 6.65 -0.61 55.22
C SER A 424 5.28 -0.69 54.55
N SER A 425 4.24 -0.51 55.35
CA SER A 425 2.86 -0.42 54.92
C SER A 425 2.13 0.61 55.77
N GLU A 426 0.97 1.06 55.30
CA GLU A 426 0.04 1.88 56.08
C GLU A 426 -1.35 1.26 56.06
N TYR A 427 -2.04 1.35 57.20
CA TYR A 427 -3.46 1.01 57.27
C TYR A 427 -4.30 2.15 56.68
N VAL A 428 -5.26 1.78 55.81
CA VAL A 428 -6.15 2.74 55.15
C VAL A 428 -7.58 2.64 55.68
N SER A 429 -8.20 1.45 55.61
CA SER A 429 -9.61 1.27 55.98
C SER A 429 -9.97 -0.17 56.33
N ASN A 430 -11.09 -0.36 57.06
CA ASN A 430 -11.72 -1.66 57.30
C ASN A 430 -13.25 -1.54 57.31
N ASP A 431 -13.94 -2.67 57.13
CA ASP A 431 -15.40 -2.81 57.28
C ASP A 431 -15.82 -3.76 58.42
N ILE A 432 -14.91 -4.03 59.37
CA ILE A 432 -15.17 -4.90 60.53
C ILE A 432 -16.17 -4.18 61.46
N PRO A 433 -17.28 -4.82 61.88
CA PRO A 433 -18.26 -4.20 62.79
C PRO A 433 -17.77 -4.13 64.25
N ASP A 434 -18.29 -3.17 65.03
CA ASP A 434 -17.96 -3.00 66.46
C ASP A 434 -18.69 -4.01 67.37
N THR A 435 -19.84 -4.53 66.92
CA THR A 435 -20.69 -5.48 67.66
C THR A 435 -21.29 -6.51 66.72
N VAL A 436 -21.30 -7.77 67.15
CA VAL A 436 -21.73 -8.94 66.37
C VAL A 436 -22.44 -9.95 67.28
N MET A 437 -23.27 -10.81 66.70
CA MET A 437 -23.98 -11.83 67.47
C MET A 437 -23.17 -13.12 67.58
N ARG A 438 -23.34 -13.84 68.69
CA ARG A 438 -22.71 -15.16 68.90
C ARG A 438 -23.00 -16.12 67.75
N GLY A 439 -21.92 -16.55 67.09
CA GLY A 439 -21.75 -17.48 65.98
C GLY A 439 -22.11 -16.99 64.58
N GLU A 440 -22.26 -15.67 64.41
CA GLU A 440 -22.22 -15.02 63.10
C GLU A 440 -20.90 -15.33 62.35
N ILE A 441 -20.97 -15.51 61.02
CA ILE A 441 -19.80 -15.63 60.12
C ILE A 441 -19.88 -14.51 59.08
N ARG A 442 -18.81 -13.73 58.93
CA ARG A 442 -18.77 -12.57 58.01
C ARG A 442 -17.47 -12.54 57.22
N THR A 443 -17.52 -12.09 55.96
CA THR A 443 -16.32 -11.68 55.23
C THR A 443 -16.13 -10.19 55.42
N VAL A 444 -14.94 -9.82 55.89
CA VAL A 444 -14.52 -8.44 56.15
C VAL A 444 -13.32 -8.10 55.27
N HIS A 445 -13.04 -6.81 55.15
CA HIS A 445 -12.00 -6.24 54.31
C HIS A 445 -11.09 -5.34 55.12
N ILE A 446 -9.78 -5.44 54.88
CA ILE A 446 -8.78 -4.52 55.41
C ILE A 446 -7.96 -4.01 54.23
N THR A 447 -7.89 -2.70 54.06
CA THR A 447 -7.10 -2.05 53.00
C THR A 447 -5.80 -1.53 53.56
N MET A 448 -4.70 -1.93 52.94
CA MET A 448 -3.34 -1.45 53.25
C MET A 448 -2.76 -0.71 52.05
N LEU A 449 -1.99 0.35 52.30
CA LEU A 449 -1.17 1.05 51.31
C LEU A 449 0.27 0.53 51.38
N ASN A 450 0.85 0.19 50.23
CA ASN A 450 2.26 -0.21 50.16
C ASN A 450 3.18 1.00 50.22
N ARG A 451 4.06 1.06 51.24
CA ARG A 451 5.07 2.11 51.40
C ARG A 451 6.51 1.64 51.17
N GLY A 452 6.73 0.32 51.08
CA GLY A 452 8.05 -0.31 50.98
C GLY A 452 8.36 -0.83 49.58
N VAL A 453 8.93 -2.03 49.49
CA VAL A 453 9.15 -2.76 48.23
C VAL A 453 7.86 -3.39 47.71
N ALA A 454 7.84 -3.79 46.44
CA ALA A 454 6.67 -4.41 45.81
C ALA A 454 6.27 -5.71 46.54
N TRP A 455 4.95 -5.91 46.73
CA TRP A 455 4.43 -7.12 47.34
C TRP A 455 3.94 -8.09 46.28
N ALA A 456 4.31 -9.36 46.41
CA ALA A 456 3.81 -10.43 45.57
C ALA A 456 3.64 -11.72 46.37
N GLU A 457 2.57 -12.47 46.07
CA GLU A 457 2.30 -13.77 46.69
C GLU A 457 3.42 -14.78 46.42
N SER A 458 4.06 -14.71 45.24
CA SER A 458 5.22 -15.54 44.88
C SER A 458 6.42 -15.35 45.81
N HIS A 459 6.49 -14.21 46.50
CA HIS A 459 7.53 -13.87 47.46
C HIS A 459 7.05 -13.95 48.92
N GLY A 460 5.85 -14.49 49.16
CA GLY A 460 5.31 -14.76 50.49
C GLY A 460 4.72 -13.54 51.21
N PHE A 461 4.46 -12.44 50.51
CA PHE A 461 3.82 -11.26 51.11
C PHE A 461 2.32 -11.48 51.31
N ARG A 462 1.84 -11.28 52.54
CA ARG A 462 0.46 -11.54 52.98
C ARG A 462 0.05 -10.56 54.09
N LEU A 463 -1.24 -10.50 54.39
CA LEU A 463 -1.73 -9.93 55.66
C LEU A 463 -1.95 -11.08 56.64
N GLY A 464 -1.37 -10.99 57.83
CA GLY A 464 -1.41 -12.06 58.82
C GLY A 464 -2.07 -11.63 60.14
N ALA A 465 -2.71 -12.59 60.81
CA ALA A 465 -3.16 -12.44 62.19
C ALA A 465 -1.95 -12.43 63.13
N VAL A 466 -1.82 -11.41 63.96
CA VAL A 466 -0.62 -11.22 64.79
C VAL A 466 -0.45 -12.40 65.75
N GLY A 467 0.78 -12.92 65.85
CA GLY A 467 1.06 -14.10 66.67
C GLY A 467 0.49 -15.41 66.12
N ASP A 468 0.09 -15.42 64.84
CA ASP A 468 -0.53 -16.57 64.16
C ASP A 468 -1.80 -17.05 64.88
N SER A 469 -2.57 -16.12 65.42
CA SER A 469 -3.83 -16.36 66.11
C SER A 469 -4.73 -15.15 66.01
N ASP A 470 -6.00 -15.36 65.73
CA ASP A 470 -7.04 -14.32 65.81
C ASP A 470 -8.30 -14.94 66.44
N PRO A 471 -9.03 -14.22 67.31
CA PRO A 471 -10.21 -14.76 67.98
C PRO A 471 -11.37 -15.08 67.03
N PHE A 472 -11.35 -14.55 65.81
CA PHE A 472 -12.44 -14.67 64.86
C PHE A 472 -12.01 -15.30 63.52
N ALA A 473 -10.79 -15.11 63.06
CA ALA A 473 -10.38 -15.49 61.72
C ALA A 473 -10.46 -17.01 61.47
N VAL A 474 -10.96 -17.39 60.29
CA VAL A 474 -10.97 -18.78 59.81
C VAL A 474 -9.58 -19.20 59.29
N SER A 475 -8.78 -18.23 58.86
CA SER A 475 -7.39 -18.39 58.41
C SER A 475 -6.54 -17.26 58.98
N ASN A 476 -5.33 -17.58 59.43
CA ASN A 476 -4.39 -16.59 59.99
C ASN A 476 -3.59 -15.84 58.91
N ARG A 477 -3.88 -16.09 57.62
CA ARG A 477 -3.25 -15.45 56.47
C ARG A 477 -4.29 -15.10 55.40
N ALA A 478 -4.20 -13.88 54.87
CA ALA A 478 -4.89 -13.41 53.68
C ALA A 478 -3.88 -13.12 52.56
N THR A 479 -4.08 -13.74 51.40
CA THR A 479 -3.15 -13.74 50.26
C THR A 479 -3.29 -12.51 49.37
N ILE A 480 -2.25 -12.20 48.62
CA ILE A 480 -2.25 -11.16 47.58
C ILE A 480 -2.57 -11.77 46.21
N SER A 481 -3.30 -11.05 45.36
CA SER A 481 -3.48 -11.40 43.94
C SER A 481 -2.74 -10.39 43.05
N GLY A 482 -1.77 -10.87 42.28
CA GLY A 482 -0.91 -10.02 41.45
C GLY A 482 0.20 -9.34 42.24
N ASN A 483 0.73 -8.25 41.67
CA ASN A 483 1.81 -7.46 42.26
C ASN A 483 1.25 -6.14 42.78
N VAL A 484 1.56 -5.78 44.02
CA VAL A 484 1.20 -4.49 44.62
C VAL A 484 2.46 -3.64 44.65
N LEU A 485 2.58 -2.74 43.67
CA LEU A 485 3.73 -1.83 43.58
C LEU A 485 3.72 -0.81 44.73
N PRO A 486 4.88 -0.22 45.06
CA PRO A 486 4.96 0.89 46.01
C PRO A 486 3.96 2.00 45.64
N GLY A 487 3.28 2.58 46.63
CA GLY A 487 2.23 3.59 46.44
C GLY A 487 0.85 3.04 46.09
N SER A 488 0.71 1.74 45.83
CA SER A 488 -0.59 1.12 45.53
C SER A 488 -1.30 0.65 46.81
N MET A 489 -2.62 0.82 46.84
CA MET A 489 -3.48 0.20 47.86
C MET A 489 -3.85 -1.22 47.47
N TYR A 490 -4.02 -2.08 48.48
CA TYR A 490 -4.54 -3.43 48.30
C TYR A 490 -5.53 -3.78 49.42
N THR A 491 -6.69 -4.31 49.03
CA THR A 491 -7.77 -4.72 49.95
C THR A 491 -7.76 -6.23 50.14
N PHE A 492 -7.47 -6.65 51.37
CA PHE A 492 -7.50 -8.06 51.79
C PHE A 492 -8.90 -8.46 52.22
N SER A 493 -9.39 -9.61 51.77
CA SER A 493 -10.65 -10.20 52.25
C SER A 493 -10.38 -11.32 53.26
N ILE A 494 -10.96 -11.22 54.45
CA ILE A 494 -10.79 -12.14 55.58
C ILE A 494 -12.16 -12.71 55.98
N GLN A 495 -12.25 -14.02 56.21
CA GLN A 495 -13.45 -14.62 56.77
C GLN A 495 -13.31 -14.73 58.30
N MET A 496 -14.27 -14.19 59.05
CA MET A 496 -14.32 -14.18 60.51
C MET A 496 -15.56 -14.94 61.01
N ARG A 497 -15.42 -15.68 62.11
CA ARG A 497 -16.45 -16.42 62.83
C ARG A 497 -16.44 -15.99 64.30
N PHE A 498 -17.54 -15.43 64.77
CA PHE A 498 -17.63 -14.82 66.10
C PHE A 498 -18.11 -15.84 67.13
N GLY A 499 -17.23 -16.31 68.00
CA GLY A 499 -17.51 -17.45 68.89
C GLY A 499 -18.33 -17.09 70.14
N THR A 500 -17.74 -17.34 71.31
CA THR A 500 -18.34 -17.10 72.62
C THR A 500 -18.59 -15.62 72.88
N GLU A 501 -19.51 -15.33 73.80
CA GLU A 501 -19.83 -13.96 74.23
C GLU A 501 -18.64 -13.30 74.94
N GLY A 502 -18.46 -12.01 74.69
CA GLY A 502 -17.35 -11.23 75.22
C GLY A 502 -16.83 -10.21 74.22
N THR A 503 -15.94 -9.33 74.67
CA THR A 503 -15.22 -8.40 73.81
C THR A 503 -13.83 -8.98 73.51
N TYR A 504 -13.49 -9.12 72.23
CA TYR A 504 -12.17 -9.60 71.80
C TYR A 504 -11.55 -8.62 70.81
N THR A 505 -10.23 -8.55 70.82
CA THR A 505 -9.45 -7.73 69.88
C THR A 505 -9.02 -8.61 68.71
N THR A 506 -9.36 -8.22 67.49
CA THR A 506 -8.75 -8.74 66.27
C THR A 506 -7.59 -7.86 65.86
N ASP A 507 -6.46 -8.46 65.49
CA ASP A 507 -5.25 -7.72 65.13
C ASP A 507 -4.51 -8.31 63.93
N TRP A 508 -4.24 -7.45 62.95
CA TRP A 508 -3.69 -7.82 61.64
C TRP A 508 -2.50 -6.96 61.28
N ARG A 509 -1.49 -7.59 60.70
CA ARG A 509 -0.25 -6.93 60.29
C ARG A 509 0.29 -7.55 59.01
N MET A 510 0.98 -6.76 58.19
CA MET A 510 1.64 -7.30 57.01
C MET A 510 2.78 -8.25 57.40
N VAL A 511 2.95 -9.32 56.62
CA VAL A 511 3.99 -10.33 56.85
C VAL A 511 4.56 -10.81 55.54
N ARG A 512 5.87 -11.03 55.50
CA ARG A 512 6.51 -11.87 54.50
C ARG A 512 6.84 -13.19 55.15
N ASP A 513 6.09 -14.23 54.79
CA ASP A 513 6.18 -15.51 55.49
C ASP A 513 7.59 -16.11 55.43
N GLY A 514 8.06 -16.60 56.58
CA GLY A 514 9.42 -17.09 56.76
C GLY A 514 10.50 -16.00 56.84
N VAL A 515 10.15 -14.71 56.73
CA VAL A 515 11.10 -13.60 56.74
C VAL A 515 10.84 -12.63 57.89
N THR A 516 9.76 -11.84 57.86
CA THR A 516 9.47 -10.84 58.92
C THR A 516 8.03 -10.32 58.90
N TRP A 517 7.57 -9.85 60.05
CA TRP A 517 6.34 -9.05 60.22
C TRP A 517 6.67 -7.57 60.10
N PHE A 518 5.80 -6.79 59.45
CA PHE A 518 6.15 -5.43 59.07
C PHE A 518 4.97 -4.46 58.95
N GLY A 519 5.25 -3.16 58.89
CA GLY A 519 4.23 -2.10 58.97
C GLY A 519 3.51 -2.02 60.33
N PRO A 520 2.46 -1.18 60.47
CA PRO A 520 1.67 -1.08 61.69
C PRO A 520 0.74 -2.28 61.87
N THR A 521 0.50 -2.66 63.11
CA THR A 521 -0.62 -3.55 63.45
C THR A 521 -1.91 -2.75 63.42
N PHE A 522 -2.88 -3.21 62.62
CA PHE A 522 -4.27 -2.79 62.74
C PHE A 522 -4.92 -3.63 63.85
N SER A 523 -5.46 -3.01 64.89
CA SER A 523 -6.19 -3.68 65.97
C SER A 523 -7.59 -3.09 66.13
N LYS A 524 -8.58 -3.94 66.37
CA LYS A 524 -9.96 -3.52 66.60
C LYS A 524 -10.67 -4.41 67.61
N ASP A 525 -11.34 -3.79 68.58
CA ASP A 525 -12.21 -4.49 69.53
C ASP A 525 -13.58 -4.78 68.90
N VAL A 526 -14.07 -6.00 69.10
CA VAL A 526 -15.38 -6.46 68.62
C VAL A 526 -16.11 -7.16 69.76
N THR A 527 -17.35 -6.74 70.04
CA THR A 527 -18.18 -7.31 71.11
C THR A 527 -19.17 -8.35 70.58
N VAL A 528 -19.12 -9.56 71.14
CA VAL A 528 -20.00 -10.69 70.83
C VAL A 528 -21.10 -10.81 71.89
N THR A 529 -22.38 -10.74 71.50
CA THR A 529 -23.55 -10.71 72.41
C THR A 529 -24.38 -12.02 72.41
N PRO A 530 -25.10 -12.35 73.52
CA PRO A 530 -25.96 -13.54 73.65
C PRO A 530 -27.21 -13.53 72.75
N SER A 531 -27.71 -14.73 72.45
CA SER A 531 -28.97 -14.98 71.72
C SER A 531 -30.11 -15.42 72.68
N THR A 532 -31.29 -14.81 72.58
CA THR A 532 -32.52 -15.16 73.35
C THR A 532 -33.71 -15.50 72.45
N ASP A 533 -33.46 -16.03 71.27
CA ASP A 533 -34.49 -16.19 70.25
C ASP A 533 -35.40 -17.41 70.45
N THR A 534 -36.71 -17.23 70.25
CA THR A 534 -37.74 -18.28 70.43
C THR A 534 -38.79 -18.31 69.33
N VAL A 535 -38.65 -17.45 68.33
CA VAL A 535 -39.60 -17.32 67.22
C VAL A 535 -38.89 -17.88 65.99
N PRO A 536 -39.49 -18.84 65.27
CA PRO A 536 -38.88 -19.36 64.05
C PRO A 536 -38.84 -18.29 62.94
N PRO A 537 -37.84 -18.33 62.05
CA PRO A 537 -37.77 -17.45 60.90
C PRO A 537 -39.00 -17.53 59.99
N SER A 538 -39.20 -16.49 59.17
CA SER A 538 -40.17 -16.56 58.08
C SER A 538 -39.80 -17.63 57.05
N VAL A 539 -40.80 -18.26 56.42
CA VAL A 539 -40.58 -19.28 55.38
C VAL A 539 -39.81 -18.66 54.20
N PRO A 540 -38.72 -19.29 53.72
CA PRO A 540 -38.01 -18.83 52.53
C PRO A 540 -38.94 -18.72 51.32
N GLN A 541 -38.91 -17.57 50.63
CA GLN A 541 -39.74 -17.34 49.45
C GLN A 541 -38.91 -17.42 48.16
N ASN A 542 -39.59 -17.55 47.01
CA ASN A 542 -38.97 -17.52 45.68
C ASN A 542 -37.79 -18.48 45.49
N LEU A 543 -37.89 -19.69 46.07
CA LEU A 543 -36.97 -20.78 45.78
C LEU A 543 -36.97 -21.06 44.28
N ARG A 544 -35.79 -20.96 43.68
CA ARG A 544 -35.57 -21.10 42.24
C ARG A 544 -34.22 -21.76 41.97
N ILE A 545 -34.14 -22.42 40.83
CA ILE A 545 -32.86 -22.90 40.29
C ILE A 545 -32.20 -21.73 39.56
N THR A 546 -30.99 -21.37 39.98
CA THR A 546 -30.19 -20.29 39.37
C THR A 546 -29.12 -20.82 38.44
N GLY A 547 -28.76 -22.10 38.54
CA GLY A 547 -27.79 -22.75 37.67
C GLY A 547 -27.99 -24.26 37.62
N ARG A 548 -27.65 -24.88 36.49
CA ARG A 548 -27.68 -26.33 36.28
C ARG A 548 -26.27 -26.83 35.96
N ARG A 549 -25.75 -27.75 36.75
CA ARG A 549 -24.42 -28.35 36.57
C ARG A 549 -24.55 -29.74 35.96
N VAL A 550 -23.44 -30.31 35.50
CA VAL A 550 -23.45 -31.67 34.90
C VAL A 550 -24.04 -32.68 35.88
N ALA A 551 -23.55 -32.69 37.13
CA ALA A 551 -24.04 -33.53 38.21
C ALA A 551 -24.55 -32.70 39.42
N GLY A 552 -25.28 -31.61 39.18
CA GLY A 552 -25.76 -30.73 40.26
C GLY A 552 -26.71 -29.62 39.83
N VAL A 553 -27.23 -28.86 40.80
CA VAL A 553 -27.97 -27.61 40.58
C VAL A 553 -27.56 -26.56 41.60
N ASP A 554 -27.58 -25.29 41.18
CA ASP A 554 -27.47 -24.14 42.05
C ASP A 554 -28.89 -23.62 42.35
N LEU A 555 -29.20 -23.51 43.63
CA LEU A 555 -30.47 -23.01 44.16
C LEU A 555 -30.25 -21.62 44.74
N ALA A 556 -31.27 -20.76 44.61
CA ALA A 556 -31.37 -19.52 45.35
C ALA A 556 -32.80 -19.29 45.84
N TRP A 557 -32.95 -18.54 46.91
CA TRP A 557 -34.22 -18.10 47.46
C TRP A 557 -34.05 -16.69 48.02
N ASP A 558 -35.16 -16.06 48.36
CA ASP A 558 -35.12 -14.76 48.99
C ASP A 558 -34.83 -14.91 50.49
N PRO A 559 -34.07 -13.99 51.10
CA PRO A 559 -33.74 -14.06 52.52
C PRO A 559 -35.00 -14.14 53.38
N SER A 560 -35.00 -15.11 54.29
CA SER A 560 -35.94 -15.11 55.40
C SER A 560 -35.62 -13.95 56.35
N THR A 561 -36.63 -13.52 57.08
CA THR A 561 -36.52 -12.52 58.15
C THR A 561 -36.86 -13.18 59.46
N ASP A 562 -36.22 -12.73 60.51
CA ASP A 562 -36.46 -13.19 61.87
C ASP A 562 -36.37 -11.98 62.83
N ASN A 563 -36.96 -12.08 64.01
CA ASN A 563 -36.93 -11.05 65.06
C ASN A 563 -35.57 -10.93 65.75
N VAL A 564 -34.73 -11.97 65.77
CA VAL A 564 -33.34 -11.86 66.23
C VAL A 564 -32.39 -12.08 65.06
N ALA A 565 -32.37 -13.27 64.48
CA ALA A 565 -31.50 -13.56 63.34
C ALA A 565 -31.85 -14.89 62.66
N VAL A 566 -31.88 -14.88 61.32
CA VAL A 566 -31.82 -16.13 60.55
C VAL A 566 -30.39 -16.64 60.58
N TRP A 567 -30.20 -17.82 61.14
CA TRP A 567 -28.88 -18.44 61.25
C TRP A 567 -28.47 -19.18 59.98
N GLY A 568 -29.43 -19.85 59.36
CA GLY A 568 -29.19 -20.56 58.12
C GLY A 568 -30.42 -21.21 57.55
N TYR A 569 -30.18 -22.05 56.57
CA TYR A 569 -31.17 -22.72 55.76
C TYR A 569 -30.80 -24.19 55.61
N ARG A 570 -31.79 -25.06 55.69
CA ARG A 570 -31.70 -26.49 55.44
C ARG A 570 -32.34 -26.81 54.09
N ILE A 571 -31.62 -27.54 53.25
CA ILE A 571 -32.05 -27.90 51.90
C ILE A 571 -32.50 -29.36 51.91
N LEU A 572 -33.72 -29.59 51.43
CA LEU A 572 -34.35 -30.89 51.31
C LEU A 572 -34.45 -31.25 49.83
N ARG A 573 -33.86 -32.37 49.40
CA ARG A 573 -34.05 -32.98 48.07
C ARG A 573 -34.97 -34.19 48.21
N ASN A 574 -36.09 -34.20 47.51
CA ASN A 574 -37.12 -35.25 47.59
C ASN A 574 -37.53 -35.58 49.04
N GLY A 575 -37.59 -34.55 49.90
CA GLY A 575 -37.93 -34.69 51.32
C GLY A 575 -36.78 -35.13 52.24
N VAL A 576 -35.59 -35.40 51.72
CA VAL A 576 -34.40 -35.76 52.51
C VAL A 576 -33.43 -34.60 52.55
N GLU A 577 -32.88 -34.28 53.73
CA GLU A 577 -31.87 -33.24 53.86
C GLU A 577 -30.59 -33.60 53.10
N VAL A 578 -30.14 -32.69 52.25
CA VAL A 578 -28.89 -32.81 51.49
C VAL A 578 -27.81 -31.87 52.00
N GLY A 579 -28.18 -30.85 52.78
CA GLY A 579 -27.23 -30.03 53.53
C GLY A 579 -27.84 -28.75 54.09
N THR A 580 -26.98 -27.93 54.69
CA THR A 580 -27.31 -26.63 55.27
C THR A 580 -26.37 -25.53 54.76
N THR A 581 -26.84 -24.28 54.74
CA THR A 581 -26.06 -23.09 54.35
C THR A 581 -26.48 -21.88 55.17
N THR A 582 -25.59 -20.92 55.41
CA THR A 582 -25.93 -19.64 56.05
C THR A 582 -26.35 -18.56 55.04
N GLY A 583 -26.01 -18.75 53.77
CA GLY A 583 -26.41 -17.85 52.68
C GLY A 583 -27.75 -18.22 52.07
N THR A 584 -28.27 -17.40 51.17
CA THR A 584 -29.54 -17.66 50.45
C THR A 584 -29.37 -18.45 49.16
N THR A 585 -28.26 -19.20 49.07
CA THR A 585 -27.92 -20.03 47.91
C THR A 585 -27.30 -21.34 48.37
N TYR A 586 -27.50 -22.39 47.58
CA TYR A 586 -26.92 -23.70 47.83
C TYR A 586 -26.69 -24.46 46.53
N THR A 587 -25.51 -25.05 46.39
CA THR A 587 -25.19 -25.94 45.26
C THR A 587 -25.36 -27.39 45.71
N ASP A 588 -26.38 -28.05 45.19
CA ASP A 588 -26.59 -29.48 45.40
C ASP A 588 -25.81 -30.27 44.34
N THR A 589 -24.96 -31.21 44.76
CA THR A 589 -24.03 -31.97 43.91
C THR A 589 -24.29 -33.48 43.99
N GLY A 590 -23.68 -34.25 43.09
CA GLY A 590 -23.86 -35.70 43.03
C GLY A 590 -25.20 -36.13 42.43
N LEU A 591 -25.85 -35.25 41.66
CA LEU A 591 -27.08 -35.59 40.94
C LEU A 591 -26.78 -36.44 39.71
N THR A 592 -27.71 -37.32 39.36
CA THR A 592 -27.68 -37.94 38.03
C THR A 592 -28.21 -36.93 37.02
N SER A 593 -27.39 -36.58 36.03
CA SER A 593 -27.76 -35.63 34.97
C SER A 593 -29.01 -36.09 34.21
N GLY A 594 -29.87 -35.15 33.83
CA GLY A 594 -31.12 -35.44 33.11
C GLY A 594 -32.25 -36.05 33.94
N VAL A 595 -32.01 -36.42 35.21
CA VAL A 595 -33.04 -36.86 36.15
C VAL A 595 -33.63 -35.64 36.88
N THR A 596 -34.96 -35.55 36.97
CA THR A 596 -35.64 -34.47 37.69
C THR A 596 -35.74 -34.79 39.18
N TYR A 597 -35.37 -33.83 40.02
CA TYR A 597 -35.48 -33.83 41.48
C TYR A 597 -36.33 -32.65 41.96
N GLU A 598 -36.92 -32.75 43.15
CA GLU A 598 -37.64 -31.66 43.83
C GLU A 598 -36.82 -31.15 45.03
N TRP A 599 -36.70 -29.82 45.17
CA TRP A 599 -36.07 -29.16 46.32
C TRP A 599 -37.03 -28.28 47.11
N ARG A 600 -36.82 -28.25 48.42
CA ARG A 600 -37.45 -27.33 49.38
C ARG A 600 -36.40 -26.76 50.32
N VAL A 601 -36.65 -25.58 50.87
CA VAL A 601 -35.75 -24.93 51.83
C VAL A 601 -36.51 -24.51 53.08
N GLU A 602 -35.93 -24.79 54.24
CA GLU A 602 -36.40 -24.37 55.57
C GLU A 602 -35.35 -23.43 56.17
N ALA A 603 -35.71 -22.20 56.54
CA ALA A 603 -34.86 -21.33 57.36
C ALA A 603 -34.88 -21.79 58.83
N PHE A 604 -33.77 -21.60 59.54
CA PHE A 604 -33.66 -21.81 60.97
C PHE A 604 -32.85 -20.69 61.64
N ASP A 605 -33.18 -20.39 62.89
CA ASP A 605 -32.51 -19.37 63.71
C ASP A 605 -31.32 -19.96 64.50
N VAL A 606 -30.73 -19.12 65.35
CA VAL A 606 -29.58 -19.46 66.20
C VAL A 606 -29.93 -20.42 67.35
N VAL A 607 -31.24 -20.64 67.62
CA VAL A 607 -31.79 -21.60 68.58
C VAL A 607 -32.67 -22.59 67.80
N PRO A 608 -32.08 -23.41 66.90
CA PRO A 608 -32.62 -23.97 65.65
C PRO A 608 -34.14 -24.20 65.60
N ASN A 609 -34.90 -23.11 65.61
CA ASN A 609 -36.33 -23.10 65.35
C ASN A 609 -36.48 -23.06 63.83
N TYR A 610 -37.09 -24.09 63.25
CA TYR A 610 -37.28 -24.18 61.81
C TYR A 610 -38.58 -23.50 61.40
N SER A 611 -38.49 -22.68 60.36
CA SER A 611 -39.65 -22.25 59.58
C SER A 611 -40.36 -23.45 58.92
N GLY A 612 -41.55 -23.24 58.37
CA GLY A 612 -42.15 -24.21 57.42
C GLY A 612 -41.34 -24.30 56.11
N PRO A 613 -41.47 -25.38 55.33
CA PRO A 613 -40.75 -25.52 54.07
C PRO A 613 -41.28 -24.54 53.01
N SER A 614 -40.36 -24.03 52.18
CA SER A 614 -40.71 -23.22 51.01
C SER A 614 -41.65 -23.98 50.04
N ALA A 615 -42.23 -23.22 49.10
CA ALA A 615 -42.78 -23.83 47.89
C ALA A 615 -41.67 -24.64 47.16
N PRO A 616 -42.00 -25.81 46.60
CA PRO A 616 -40.99 -26.67 45.96
C PRO A 616 -40.54 -26.09 44.63
N VAL A 617 -39.29 -26.37 44.25
CA VAL A 617 -38.79 -26.19 42.88
C VAL A 617 -38.33 -27.53 42.33
N SER A 618 -38.62 -27.81 41.06
CA SER A 618 -38.18 -29.05 40.38
C SER A 618 -37.23 -28.75 39.23
N GLY A 619 -36.26 -29.63 39.02
CA GLY A 619 -35.29 -29.51 37.92
C GLY A 619 -34.25 -30.63 37.91
N SER A 620 -33.31 -30.54 36.98
CA SER A 620 -32.31 -31.57 36.69
C SER A 620 -30.96 -30.93 36.37
N GLY A 621 -29.89 -31.72 36.45
CA GLY A 621 -28.57 -31.35 35.90
C GLY A 621 -28.62 -31.10 34.39
N CYS A 622 -27.57 -30.48 33.86
CA CYS A 622 -27.49 -30.11 32.44
C CYS A 622 -27.10 -31.30 31.54
N VAL A 623 -27.73 -31.34 30.37
CA VAL A 623 -27.46 -32.27 29.27
C VAL A 623 -27.33 -31.47 27.97
N PRO A 624 -26.45 -31.85 27.03
CA PRO A 624 -26.45 -31.24 25.70
C PRO A 624 -27.79 -31.48 24.98
N LEU A 625 -28.40 -30.43 24.45
CA LEU A 625 -29.69 -30.46 23.78
C LEU A 625 -29.52 -30.28 22.29
N ASN A 626 -30.51 -30.70 21.49
CA ASN A 626 -30.59 -30.40 20.06
C ASN A 626 -29.28 -30.63 19.29
N LEU A 627 -28.61 -31.75 19.55
CA LEU A 627 -27.47 -32.16 18.73
C LEU A 627 -27.97 -32.24 17.29
N ARG A 628 -27.25 -31.58 16.39
CA ARG A 628 -27.55 -31.49 14.95
C ARG A 628 -26.27 -31.47 14.15
N VAL A 629 -26.35 -31.97 12.93
CA VAL A 629 -25.32 -31.80 11.91
C VAL A 629 -25.49 -30.41 11.31
N THR A 630 -24.40 -29.66 11.24
CA THR A 630 -24.40 -28.30 10.65
C THR A 630 -23.75 -28.26 9.28
N ASP A 631 -22.79 -29.15 9.03
CA ASP A 631 -22.12 -29.25 7.74
C ASP A 631 -21.56 -30.67 7.53
N VAL A 632 -21.49 -31.09 6.27
CA VAL A 632 -20.89 -32.37 5.87
C VAL A 632 -20.01 -32.14 4.65
N THR A 633 -18.77 -32.62 4.73
CA THR A 633 -17.88 -32.73 3.58
C THR A 633 -17.70 -34.20 3.21
N TYR A 634 -16.85 -34.50 2.24
CA TYR A 634 -16.50 -35.88 1.93
C TYR A 634 -15.60 -36.56 2.97
N HIS A 635 -14.99 -35.81 3.89
CA HIS A 635 -14.07 -36.36 4.91
C HIS A 635 -14.30 -35.83 6.32
N SER A 636 -15.31 -34.97 6.52
CA SER A 636 -15.59 -34.36 7.81
C SER A 636 -17.08 -34.15 8.05
N VAL A 637 -17.45 -34.13 9.33
CA VAL A 637 -18.81 -33.81 9.80
C VAL A 637 -18.70 -32.73 10.86
N SER A 638 -19.41 -31.62 10.67
CA SER A 638 -19.54 -30.56 11.67
C SER A 638 -20.85 -30.71 12.44
N LEU A 639 -20.75 -30.62 13.75
CA LEU A 639 -21.84 -30.78 14.70
C LEU A 639 -22.03 -29.50 15.50
N ALA A 640 -23.27 -29.21 15.85
CA ALA A 640 -23.62 -28.24 16.86
C ALA A 640 -24.67 -28.80 17.81
N TRP A 641 -24.69 -28.31 19.04
CA TRP A 641 -25.73 -28.62 20.02
C TRP A 641 -26.01 -27.37 20.84
N ASP A 642 -27.14 -27.38 21.52
CA ASP A 642 -27.54 -26.30 22.40
C ASP A 642 -27.18 -26.64 23.84
N ILE A 643 -26.78 -25.62 24.59
CA ILE A 643 -26.56 -25.74 26.02
C ILE A 643 -27.92 -25.82 26.73
N SER A 644 -28.06 -26.69 27.73
CA SER A 644 -29.21 -26.64 28.64
C SER A 644 -29.41 -25.21 29.19
N PRO A 645 -30.63 -24.64 29.13
CA PRO A 645 -30.90 -23.32 29.70
C PRO A 645 -30.47 -23.22 31.17
N GLY A 646 -29.66 -22.20 31.48
CA GLY A 646 -29.10 -22.00 32.82
C GLY A 646 -27.95 -22.94 33.18
N ALA A 647 -27.29 -23.60 32.23
CA ALA A 647 -26.13 -24.43 32.54
C ALA A 647 -24.94 -23.60 33.05
N VAL A 648 -24.27 -24.09 34.08
CA VAL A 648 -23.09 -23.47 34.71
C VAL A 648 -22.05 -24.53 35.04
N GLY A 649 -20.76 -24.17 34.91
CA GLY A 649 -19.65 -25.06 35.28
C GLY A 649 -19.41 -26.25 34.32
N VAL A 650 -19.98 -26.22 33.11
CA VAL A 650 -19.58 -27.14 32.03
C VAL A 650 -18.19 -26.73 31.54
N VAL A 651 -17.23 -27.64 31.60
CA VAL A 651 -15.84 -27.42 31.15
C VAL A 651 -15.70 -27.78 29.67
N GLY A 652 -16.45 -28.77 29.23
CA GLY A 652 -16.49 -29.14 27.82
C GLY A 652 -17.45 -30.27 27.56
N TYR A 653 -17.33 -30.83 26.37
CA TYR A 653 -18.18 -31.86 25.82
C TYR A 653 -17.34 -32.95 25.16
N ARG A 654 -17.74 -34.21 25.28
CA ARG A 654 -17.16 -35.31 24.50
C ARG A 654 -18.08 -35.66 23.35
N ILE A 655 -17.50 -35.83 22.19
CA ILE A 655 -18.19 -36.23 20.97
C ILE A 655 -17.97 -37.72 20.79
N TRP A 656 -19.08 -38.42 20.65
CA TRP A 656 -19.13 -39.86 20.41
C TRP A 656 -19.51 -40.09 18.96
N ARG A 657 -18.74 -40.91 18.24
CA ARG A 657 -19.06 -41.44 16.91
C ARG A 657 -19.18 -42.95 17.01
N ASP A 658 -20.31 -43.52 16.61
CA ASP A 658 -20.57 -44.97 16.62
C ASP A 658 -20.24 -45.65 17.97
N GLY A 659 -20.50 -44.95 19.07
CA GLY A 659 -20.28 -45.44 20.42
C GLY A 659 -18.85 -45.30 20.95
N VAL A 660 -17.91 -44.71 20.20
CA VAL A 660 -16.55 -44.38 20.67
C VAL A 660 -16.35 -42.87 20.76
N VAL A 661 -15.57 -42.40 21.74
CA VAL A 661 -15.21 -40.97 21.85
C VAL A 661 -14.19 -40.63 20.77
N VAL A 662 -14.53 -39.68 19.90
CA VAL A 662 -13.65 -39.22 18.80
C VAL A 662 -12.97 -37.89 19.10
N GLY A 663 -13.49 -37.13 20.06
CA GLY A 663 -12.84 -35.92 20.52
C GLY A 663 -13.62 -35.22 21.62
N SER A 664 -13.13 -34.04 21.98
CA SER A 664 -13.74 -33.16 22.96
C SER A 664 -13.56 -31.70 22.59
N THR A 665 -14.48 -30.85 23.03
CA THR A 665 -14.44 -29.40 22.80
C THR A 665 -14.94 -28.66 24.03
N SER A 666 -14.46 -27.44 24.27
CA SER A 666 -15.04 -26.53 25.27
C SER A 666 -16.22 -25.72 24.72
N GLY A 667 -16.36 -25.64 23.39
CA GLY A 667 -17.46 -24.96 22.72
C GLY A 667 -18.69 -25.84 22.51
N THR A 668 -19.70 -25.30 21.84
CA THR A 668 -20.94 -26.04 21.49
C THR A 668 -20.97 -26.54 20.06
N THR A 669 -19.80 -26.57 19.43
CA THR A 669 -19.58 -27.05 18.08
C THR A 669 -18.34 -27.92 18.05
N TYR A 670 -18.36 -28.90 17.16
CA TYR A 670 -17.22 -29.77 16.92
C TYR A 670 -17.22 -30.26 15.48
N THR A 671 -16.07 -30.16 14.83
CA THR A 671 -15.85 -30.74 13.51
C THR A 671 -14.97 -31.96 13.67
N ASP A 672 -15.48 -33.10 13.24
CA ASP A 672 -14.78 -34.37 13.22
C ASP A 672 -14.01 -34.51 11.89
N ASP A 673 -12.70 -34.27 11.92
CA ASP A 673 -11.79 -34.21 10.76
C ASP A 673 -10.34 -34.53 11.21
N PRO A 674 -9.81 -35.80 11.11
CA PRO A 674 -9.25 -36.35 9.85
C PRO A 674 -9.18 -37.90 9.66
N PRO A 675 -9.17 -38.40 8.40
CA PRO A 675 -10.28 -38.32 7.47
C PRO A 675 -11.36 -39.36 7.81
N LEU A 676 -12.62 -38.91 7.79
CA LEU A 676 -13.74 -39.81 7.65
C LEU A 676 -13.73 -40.42 6.24
N ALA A 677 -14.27 -41.63 6.10
CA ALA A 677 -14.43 -42.24 4.79
C ALA A 677 -15.50 -41.47 3.99
N PRO A 678 -15.27 -41.19 2.69
CA PRO A 678 -16.29 -40.62 1.81
C PRO A 678 -17.49 -41.54 1.67
N ASP A 679 -18.66 -40.96 1.37
CA ASP A 679 -19.93 -41.67 1.17
C ASP A 679 -20.26 -42.68 2.29
N THR A 680 -19.99 -42.28 3.54
CA THR A 680 -20.13 -43.15 4.73
C THR A 680 -21.00 -42.50 5.80
N SER A 681 -21.86 -43.32 6.43
CA SER A 681 -22.74 -42.89 7.52
C SER A 681 -22.07 -43.04 8.88
N TYR A 682 -22.23 -42.03 9.74
CA TYR A 682 -21.73 -41.99 11.10
C TYR A 682 -22.82 -41.54 12.07
N ASN A 683 -22.93 -42.17 13.25
CA ASN A 683 -23.86 -41.76 14.30
C ASN A 683 -23.15 -40.99 15.40
N TYR A 684 -23.63 -39.78 15.70
CA TYR A 684 -23.05 -38.88 16.68
C TYR A 684 -23.93 -38.68 17.91
N GLN A 685 -23.29 -38.60 19.07
CA GLN A 685 -23.88 -38.18 20.35
C GLN A 685 -22.90 -37.30 21.12
N VAL A 686 -23.39 -36.49 22.06
CA VAL A 686 -22.56 -35.62 22.87
C VAL A 686 -22.93 -35.74 24.34
N ASP A 687 -21.94 -35.81 25.23
CA ASP A 687 -22.13 -35.61 26.67
C ASP A 687 -21.30 -34.42 27.17
N ALA A 688 -21.77 -33.73 28.20
CA ALA A 688 -21.07 -32.63 28.85
C ALA A 688 -20.24 -33.14 30.04
N TYR A 689 -19.13 -32.47 30.34
CA TYR A 689 -18.30 -32.74 31.52
C TYR A 689 -17.85 -31.48 32.25
N ASP A 690 -17.56 -31.62 33.55
CA ASP A 690 -17.09 -30.56 34.43
C ASP A 690 -15.59 -30.73 34.81
N ASN A 691 -15.10 -29.93 35.76
CA ASN A 691 -13.69 -29.93 36.18
C ASN A 691 -13.30 -31.12 37.08
N VAL A 692 -14.26 -31.96 37.46
CA VAL A 692 -14.07 -33.19 38.23
C VAL A 692 -14.80 -34.29 37.47
N PRO A 693 -14.22 -34.82 36.38
CA PRO A 693 -14.87 -35.34 35.18
C PRO A 693 -16.17 -36.14 35.41
N ASN A 694 -17.23 -35.45 35.80
CA ASN A 694 -18.58 -35.96 35.88
C ASN A 694 -19.16 -35.83 34.49
N TYR A 695 -19.90 -36.83 34.04
CA TYR A 695 -20.44 -36.84 32.68
C TYR A 695 -21.97 -36.78 32.72
N SER A 696 -22.55 -35.95 31.86
CA SER A 696 -24.00 -35.94 31.67
C SER A 696 -24.45 -37.25 31.02
N ILE A 697 -25.77 -37.49 30.99
CA ILE A 697 -26.30 -38.43 30.00
C ILE A 697 -26.00 -37.91 28.58
N LYS A 698 -25.94 -38.81 27.60
CA LYS A 698 -25.72 -38.42 26.19
C LYS A 698 -26.95 -37.71 25.62
N SER A 699 -26.72 -36.78 24.69
CA SER A 699 -27.75 -36.12 23.89
C SER A 699 -28.57 -37.10 23.03
N ASN A 700 -29.52 -36.55 22.26
CA ASN A 700 -30.08 -37.27 21.11
C ASN A 700 -28.97 -37.73 20.15
N THR A 701 -29.23 -38.81 19.41
CA THR A 701 -28.33 -39.28 18.35
C THR A 701 -28.66 -38.56 17.04
N VAL A 702 -27.64 -38.19 16.26
CA VAL A 702 -27.80 -37.73 14.88
C VAL A 702 -26.95 -38.55 13.94
N THR A 703 -27.48 -38.84 12.75
CA THR A 703 -26.74 -39.53 11.69
C THR A 703 -26.27 -38.51 10.67
N ALA A 704 -24.99 -38.53 10.34
CA ALA A 704 -24.39 -37.75 9.26
C ALA A 704 -23.88 -38.69 8.17
N HIS A 705 -24.02 -38.29 6.91
CA HIS A 705 -23.50 -39.00 5.75
C HIS A 705 -22.47 -38.09 5.08
N THR A 706 -21.21 -38.50 5.05
CA THR A 706 -20.16 -37.76 4.32
C THR A 706 -20.47 -37.79 2.82
N LEU A 707 -20.07 -36.73 2.12
CA LEU A 707 -20.27 -36.60 0.68
C LEU A 707 -19.32 -37.55 -0.09
N LEU A 708 -19.56 -37.68 -1.39
CA LEU A 708 -18.57 -38.26 -2.29
C LEU A 708 -17.35 -37.33 -2.38
N GLN A 709 -16.14 -37.89 -2.40
CA GLN A 709 -14.92 -37.13 -2.61
C GLN A 709 -14.89 -36.59 -4.03
N ASP A 710 -14.60 -35.30 -4.16
CA ASP A 710 -14.38 -34.70 -5.46
C ASP A 710 -13.01 -35.11 -6.01
N VAL A 711 -13.05 -35.78 -7.16
CA VAL A 711 -11.90 -36.35 -7.87
C VAL A 711 -11.82 -35.85 -9.30
N ASP A 712 -12.77 -35.02 -9.72
CA ASP A 712 -12.80 -34.46 -11.06
C ASP A 712 -12.03 -33.13 -11.03
N PRO A 713 -10.92 -32.97 -11.78
CA PRO A 713 -10.24 -31.69 -11.84
C PRO A 713 -11.06 -30.66 -12.63
N PRO A 714 -10.82 -29.36 -12.41
CA PRO A 714 -11.39 -28.31 -13.23
C PRO A 714 -11.14 -28.52 -14.73
N THR A 715 -11.99 -27.92 -15.55
CA THR A 715 -11.76 -27.86 -16.99
C THR A 715 -10.47 -27.09 -17.31
N VAL A 716 -9.76 -27.53 -18.35
CA VAL A 716 -8.51 -26.88 -18.82
C VAL A 716 -8.81 -25.43 -19.22
N PRO A 717 -8.02 -24.44 -18.75
CA PRO A 717 -8.13 -23.05 -19.22
C PRO A 717 -8.02 -22.97 -20.74
N GLN A 718 -9.00 -22.32 -21.38
CA GLN A 718 -9.06 -22.18 -22.83
C GLN A 718 -8.68 -20.77 -23.28
N ASN A 719 -8.37 -20.62 -24.57
CA ASN A 719 -8.10 -19.33 -25.21
C ASN A 719 -7.00 -18.49 -24.51
N VAL A 720 -5.94 -19.17 -24.06
CA VAL A 720 -4.73 -18.51 -23.59
C VAL A 720 -4.13 -17.71 -24.73
N ARG A 721 -4.04 -16.40 -24.55
CA ARG A 721 -3.66 -15.44 -25.58
C ARG A 721 -2.75 -14.38 -25.01
N THR A 722 -1.83 -13.90 -25.84
CA THR A 722 -0.89 -12.84 -25.48
C THR A 722 -1.22 -11.55 -26.22
N SER A 723 -1.07 -10.40 -25.56
CA SER A 723 -1.30 -9.07 -26.14
C SER A 723 -0.35 -8.02 -25.55
N ALA A 724 -0.39 -6.80 -26.07
CA ALA A 724 0.42 -5.66 -25.60
C ALA A 724 1.92 -5.98 -25.45
N VAL A 725 2.49 -6.69 -26.44
CA VAL A 725 3.88 -7.15 -26.40
C VAL A 725 4.84 -5.99 -26.66
N THR A 726 5.68 -5.70 -25.68
CA THR A 726 6.75 -4.70 -25.77
C THR A 726 8.12 -5.40 -25.85
N ARG A 727 9.20 -4.64 -25.73
CA ARG A 727 10.56 -5.17 -25.64
C ARG A 727 10.83 -5.91 -24.31
N SER A 728 10.03 -5.62 -23.27
CA SER A 728 10.25 -6.13 -21.91
C SER A 728 8.99 -6.62 -21.19
N THR A 729 7.81 -6.59 -21.83
CA THR A 729 6.55 -7.00 -21.20
C THR A 729 5.62 -7.76 -22.16
N VAL A 730 4.80 -8.66 -21.60
CA VAL A 730 3.74 -9.41 -22.30
C VAL A 730 2.50 -9.49 -21.41
N ARG A 731 1.31 -9.16 -21.93
CA ARG A 731 0.04 -9.45 -21.26
C ARG A 731 -0.46 -10.83 -21.68
N ILE A 732 -0.96 -11.64 -20.73
CA ILE A 732 -1.52 -12.97 -20.94
C ILE A 732 -2.94 -13.00 -20.38
N ASP A 733 -3.92 -13.42 -21.19
CA ASP A 733 -5.32 -13.58 -20.80
C ASP A 733 -5.83 -14.98 -21.17
N TRP A 734 -6.83 -15.50 -20.45
CA TRP A 734 -7.49 -16.79 -20.73
C TRP A 734 -8.94 -16.77 -20.25
N ASP A 735 -9.72 -17.78 -20.64
CA ASP A 735 -11.13 -17.90 -20.27
C ASP A 735 -11.29 -18.63 -18.93
N HIS A 736 -12.40 -18.36 -18.22
CA HIS A 736 -12.70 -19.01 -16.95
C HIS A 736 -12.89 -20.52 -17.12
N SER A 737 -12.23 -21.30 -16.25
CA SER A 737 -12.50 -22.72 -16.07
C SER A 737 -13.78 -22.95 -15.27
N THR A 738 -14.47 -24.05 -15.55
CA THR A 738 -15.58 -24.60 -14.77
C THR A 738 -15.19 -25.92 -14.11
N ASP A 739 -15.90 -26.26 -13.04
CA ASP A 739 -15.69 -27.47 -12.24
C ASP A 739 -17.02 -27.89 -11.57
N ASN A 740 -17.17 -29.15 -11.17
CA ASN A 740 -18.37 -29.70 -10.53
C ASN A 740 -18.59 -29.16 -9.10
N PHE A 741 -17.52 -28.77 -8.37
CA PHE A 741 -17.58 -28.16 -7.04
C PHE A 741 -17.00 -26.75 -6.98
N GLY A 742 -16.20 -26.35 -7.98
CA GLY A 742 -15.78 -24.98 -8.20
C GLY A 742 -14.27 -24.82 -8.34
N VAL A 743 -13.87 -23.77 -9.07
CA VAL A 743 -12.45 -23.48 -9.35
C VAL A 743 -11.90 -22.56 -8.27
N ALA A 744 -10.83 -22.98 -7.58
CA ALA A 744 -10.16 -22.19 -6.55
C ALA A 744 -9.12 -21.22 -7.13
N GLY A 745 -8.49 -21.55 -8.26
CA GLY A 745 -7.53 -20.64 -8.90
C GLY A 745 -6.82 -21.22 -10.13
N TYR A 746 -5.77 -20.52 -10.56
CA TYR A 746 -4.95 -20.82 -11.73
C TYR A 746 -3.46 -20.73 -11.42
N ARG A 747 -2.62 -21.52 -12.07
CA ARG A 747 -1.17 -21.32 -12.11
C ARG A 747 -0.72 -20.94 -13.51
N LEU A 748 0.02 -19.84 -13.61
CA LEU A 748 0.62 -19.38 -14.86
C LEU A 748 2.07 -19.86 -14.94
N TYR A 749 2.42 -20.47 -16.06
CA TYR A 749 3.76 -20.96 -16.36
C TYR A 749 4.41 -20.10 -17.43
N ARG A 750 5.68 -19.76 -17.25
CA ARG A 750 6.57 -19.20 -18.27
C ARG A 750 7.72 -20.16 -18.51
N ASN A 751 7.90 -20.63 -19.74
CA ASN A 751 8.94 -21.59 -20.10
C ASN A 751 8.93 -22.84 -19.19
N GLY A 752 7.72 -23.29 -18.84
CA GLY A 752 7.50 -24.46 -17.97
C GLY A 752 7.65 -24.22 -16.47
N GLN A 753 8.03 -23.02 -16.02
CA GLN A 753 8.15 -22.66 -14.60
C GLN A 753 6.96 -21.83 -14.14
N VAL A 754 6.43 -22.11 -12.95
CA VAL A 754 5.35 -21.29 -12.37
C VAL A 754 5.88 -19.90 -12.04
N ILE A 755 5.24 -18.87 -12.58
CA ILE A 755 5.58 -17.46 -12.28
C ILE A 755 4.51 -16.76 -11.45
N ALA A 756 3.27 -17.28 -11.43
CA ALA A 756 2.18 -16.72 -10.63
C ALA A 756 1.12 -17.77 -10.26
N SER A 757 0.44 -17.54 -9.14
CA SER A 757 -0.78 -18.25 -8.72
C SER A 757 -1.89 -17.21 -8.52
N LEU A 758 -3.03 -17.39 -9.19
CA LEU A 758 -4.02 -16.34 -9.42
C LEU A 758 -5.43 -16.84 -9.10
N SER A 759 -6.29 -15.97 -8.57
CA SER A 759 -7.71 -16.28 -8.32
C SER A 759 -8.63 -15.90 -9.48
N VAL A 760 -8.13 -15.14 -10.47
CA VAL A 760 -8.87 -14.68 -11.64
C VAL A 760 -8.04 -14.84 -12.92
N PRO A 761 -8.66 -14.93 -14.11
CA PRO A 761 -7.95 -15.01 -15.37
C PRO A 761 -7.24 -13.69 -15.73
N GLY A 762 -5.97 -13.79 -16.13
CA GLY A 762 -5.19 -12.66 -16.66
C GLY A 762 -3.95 -12.31 -15.83
N TYR A 763 -2.86 -11.93 -16.52
CA TYR A 763 -1.58 -11.55 -15.92
C TYR A 763 -0.78 -10.64 -16.87
N VAL A 764 0.07 -9.76 -16.33
CA VAL A 764 1.05 -9.00 -17.11
C VAL A 764 2.44 -9.40 -16.62
N ASP A 765 3.21 -9.98 -17.52
CA ASP A 765 4.58 -10.41 -17.27
C ASP A 765 5.57 -9.33 -17.71
N SER A 766 6.49 -8.96 -16.83
CA SER A 766 7.46 -7.87 -17.02
C SER A 766 8.91 -8.36 -16.93
N ASP A 767 9.86 -7.45 -17.19
CA ASP A 767 11.31 -7.69 -17.10
C ASP A 767 11.82 -8.79 -18.03
N LEU A 768 11.23 -8.84 -19.23
CA LEU A 768 11.58 -9.80 -20.26
C LEU A 768 12.76 -9.33 -21.09
N ASP A 769 13.62 -10.26 -21.50
CA ASP A 769 14.68 -9.98 -22.46
C ASP A 769 14.10 -9.57 -23.84
N PRO A 770 14.66 -8.55 -24.50
CA PRO A 770 14.31 -8.14 -25.86
C PRO A 770 14.46 -9.26 -26.90
N GLY A 771 13.60 -9.26 -27.93
CA GLY A 771 13.68 -10.19 -29.07
C GLY A 771 13.53 -11.67 -28.69
N THR A 772 13.05 -11.96 -27.49
CA THR A 772 13.05 -13.30 -26.89
C THR A 772 11.65 -13.88 -26.90
N THR A 773 11.53 -15.13 -27.37
CA THR A 773 10.27 -15.86 -27.36
C THR A 773 10.05 -16.55 -26.02
N TYR A 774 8.92 -16.25 -25.40
CA TYR A 774 8.42 -16.88 -24.17
C TYR A 774 7.22 -17.76 -24.49
N THR A 775 7.11 -18.86 -23.74
CA THR A 775 5.97 -19.79 -23.78
C THR A 775 5.15 -19.63 -22.51
N TYR A 776 3.83 -19.45 -22.66
CA TYR A 776 2.90 -19.31 -21.54
C TYR A 776 1.84 -20.41 -21.54
N GLU A 777 1.69 -21.09 -20.41
CA GLU A 777 0.66 -22.12 -20.19
C GLU A 777 -0.06 -21.86 -18.88
N VAL A 778 -1.30 -22.31 -18.76
CA VAL A 778 -2.10 -22.15 -17.55
C VAL A 778 -2.78 -23.46 -17.18
N ASP A 779 -2.75 -23.85 -15.90
CA ASP A 779 -3.65 -24.85 -15.35
C ASP A 779 -4.59 -24.23 -14.31
N ALA A 780 -5.74 -24.87 -14.10
CA ALA A 780 -6.72 -24.51 -13.09
C ALA A 780 -6.72 -25.56 -11.98
N PHE A 781 -7.04 -25.14 -10.75
CA PHE A 781 -7.15 -26.04 -9.61
C PHE A 781 -8.38 -25.73 -8.77
N ASP A 782 -8.97 -26.76 -8.18
CA ASP A 782 -10.07 -26.68 -7.23
C ASP A 782 -9.56 -26.53 -5.78
N ALA A 783 -10.48 -26.52 -4.81
CA ALA A 783 -10.13 -26.39 -3.41
C ALA A 783 -9.36 -27.60 -2.84
N LEU A 784 -9.37 -28.75 -3.53
CA LEU A 784 -8.69 -29.98 -3.15
C LEU A 784 -7.38 -30.20 -3.91
N LEU A 785 -6.98 -29.20 -4.71
CA LEU A 785 -5.78 -29.24 -5.54
C LEU A 785 -5.83 -30.35 -6.60
N ASN A 786 -7.02 -30.72 -7.09
CA ASN A 786 -7.11 -31.42 -8.36
C ASN A 786 -6.77 -30.42 -9.46
N TYR A 787 -5.73 -30.72 -10.24
CA TYR A 787 -5.26 -29.83 -11.29
C TYR A 787 -5.80 -30.30 -12.64
N SER A 788 -6.31 -29.34 -13.41
CA SER A 788 -6.57 -29.57 -14.83
C SER A 788 -5.26 -29.84 -15.57
N ALA A 789 -5.36 -30.41 -16.78
CA ALA A 789 -4.21 -30.40 -17.68
C ALA A 789 -3.83 -28.95 -18.02
N LYS A 790 -2.55 -28.70 -18.33
CA LYS A 790 -2.12 -27.39 -18.83
C LYS A 790 -2.85 -27.06 -20.14
N SER A 791 -3.15 -25.77 -20.32
CA SER A 791 -3.63 -25.23 -21.58
C SER A 791 -2.67 -25.51 -22.73
N ALA A 792 -3.13 -25.33 -23.97
CA ALA A 792 -2.20 -25.16 -25.08
C ALA A 792 -1.28 -23.95 -24.82
N PRO A 793 0.00 -24.00 -25.20
CA PRO A 793 0.94 -22.91 -24.97
C PRO A 793 0.64 -21.73 -25.88
N ALA A 794 0.65 -20.53 -25.31
CA ALA A 794 0.67 -19.27 -26.04
C ALA A 794 2.11 -18.77 -26.18
N LEU A 795 2.49 -18.33 -27.37
CA LEU A 795 3.83 -17.80 -27.65
C LEU A 795 3.77 -16.29 -27.73
N ALA A 796 4.71 -15.62 -27.07
CA ALA A 796 4.97 -14.19 -27.29
C ALA A 796 6.46 -13.96 -27.47
N THR A 797 6.83 -13.26 -28.54
CA THR A 797 8.19 -12.79 -28.76
C THR A 797 8.24 -11.31 -28.46
N THR A 798 9.00 -10.90 -27.45
CA THR A 798 9.22 -9.49 -27.16
C THR A 798 9.87 -8.79 -28.37
N ASN A 799 9.61 -7.50 -28.52
CA ASN A 799 10.18 -6.73 -29.63
C ASN A 799 11.70 -6.71 -29.53
N SER A 800 12.42 -6.64 -30.66
CA SER A 800 13.88 -6.52 -30.69
C SER A 800 14.37 -5.06 -30.72
N THR A 801 13.47 -4.12 -31.01
CA THR A 801 13.74 -2.68 -31.15
C THR A 801 12.64 -1.87 -30.46
N GLY A 802 12.98 -0.72 -29.89
CA GLY A 802 12.05 0.23 -29.30
C GLY A 802 11.64 1.35 -30.26
N VAL A 803 10.73 2.22 -29.83
CA VAL A 803 10.39 3.47 -30.53
C VAL A 803 11.58 4.44 -30.53
N PHE A 804 12.33 4.45 -29.42
CA PHE A 804 13.60 5.16 -29.27
C PHE A 804 14.57 4.24 -28.51
N LEU A 805 15.81 4.17 -28.96
CA LEU A 805 16.89 3.49 -28.26
C LEU A 805 18.15 4.31 -28.43
N ASP A 806 18.79 4.60 -27.32
CA ASP A 806 20.09 5.26 -27.28
C ASP A 806 20.91 4.64 -26.15
N GLY A 807 21.80 3.72 -26.54
CA GLY A 807 22.81 3.12 -25.65
C GLY A 807 24.00 4.06 -25.40
N PHE A 808 23.87 5.34 -25.80
CA PHE A 808 24.96 6.31 -25.84
C PHE A 808 26.24 5.69 -26.43
N ASP A 809 26.10 5.00 -27.56
CA ASP A 809 27.21 4.28 -28.20
C ASP A 809 28.16 5.24 -28.93
N GLY A 810 28.95 6.02 -28.19
CA GLY A 810 30.01 6.88 -28.70
C GLY A 810 29.65 8.36 -28.92
N SER A 811 28.39 8.79 -28.73
CA SER A 811 28.02 10.21 -28.82
C SER A 811 26.69 10.54 -28.13
N LEU A 812 26.47 11.83 -27.84
CA LEU A 812 25.19 12.36 -27.34
C LEU A 812 24.32 12.99 -28.46
N SER A 813 24.58 12.66 -29.72
CA SER A 813 24.08 13.40 -30.89
C SER A 813 22.56 13.32 -31.10
N ASN A 814 21.89 12.31 -30.52
CA ASN A 814 20.44 12.18 -30.56
C ASN A 814 19.72 13.12 -29.58
N TRP A 815 20.44 13.82 -28.71
CA TRP A 815 19.85 14.61 -27.64
C TRP A 815 20.11 16.11 -27.82
N ILE A 816 19.13 16.92 -27.42
CA ILE A 816 19.18 18.37 -27.49
C ILE A 816 19.37 18.92 -26.08
N LEU A 817 20.28 19.88 -25.94
CA LEU A 817 20.57 20.58 -24.69
C LEU A 817 19.58 21.75 -24.50
N GLU A 818 19.05 21.92 -23.29
CA GLU A 818 18.10 23.00 -22.97
C GLU A 818 18.78 24.30 -22.46
N SER A 819 20.01 24.25 -21.92
CA SER A 819 20.78 25.44 -21.44
C SER A 819 22.31 25.19 -21.34
N GLY A 820 23.14 26.25 -21.52
CA GLY A 820 24.61 26.20 -21.75
C GLY A 820 25.54 25.51 -20.72
N THR A 821 26.79 25.29 -21.16
CA THR A 821 27.74 24.19 -20.82
C THR A 821 27.08 22.80 -20.80
N ALA A 822 27.78 21.78 -21.29
CA ALA A 822 27.14 20.57 -21.82
C ALA A 822 27.24 19.38 -20.87
N PHE A 823 26.26 18.48 -20.93
CA PHE A 823 26.53 17.06 -20.69
C PHE A 823 27.64 16.61 -21.63
N GLN A 824 28.57 15.82 -21.11
CA GLN A 824 29.68 15.29 -21.89
C GLN A 824 29.49 13.79 -22.07
N TYR A 825 29.99 13.30 -23.19
CA TYR A 825 30.13 11.86 -23.37
C TYR A 825 31.26 11.35 -22.46
N SER A 826 30.97 10.38 -21.60
CA SER A 826 31.95 9.83 -20.65
C SER A 826 32.05 8.31 -20.77
N THR A 827 33.26 7.80 -20.94
CA THR A 827 33.54 6.36 -20.83
C THR A 827 33.97 5.95 -19.41
N ALA A 828 33.99 6.88 -18.46
CA ALA A 828 34.50 6.64 -17.11
C ALA A 828 33.53 5.79 -16.26
N GLN A 829 32.22 5.99 -16.45
CA GLN A 829 31.18 5.20 -15.83
C GLN A 829 30.19 4.78 -16.91
N ASN A 830 30.10 3.48 -17.14
CA ASN A 830 29.38 2.89 -18.27
C ASN A 830 28.63 1.64 -17.77
N HIS A 831 27.40 1.45 -18.23
CA HIS A 831 26.59 0.27 -17.96
C HIS A 831 26.64 -0.73 -19.14
N GLY A 832 26.93 -0.25 -20.36
CA GLY A 832 26.97 -1.05 -21.58
C GLY A 832 28.15 -2.03 -21.71
N VAL A 833 27.92 -3.15 -22.40
CA VAL A 833 28.87 -4.26 -22.60
C VAL A 833 29.72 -4.11 -23.89
N LEU A 834 29.44 -3.10 -24.72
CA LEU A 834 30.06 -2.93 -26.04
C LEU A 834 31.36 -2.09 -25.99
N PRO A 835 32.38 -2.42 -26.81
CA PRO A 835 33.59 -1.60 -26.92
C PRO A 835 33.27 -0.19 -27.44
N GLY A 836 33.53 0.83 -26.62
CA GLY A 836 33.25 2.24 -26.95
C GLY A 836 31.99 2.81 -26.32
N ALA A 837 31.21 2.00 -25.59
CA ALA A 837 30.06 2.45 -24.80
C ALA A 837 30.48 3.40 -23.66
N GLY A 838 29.56 4.28 -23.30
CA GLY A 838 29.76 5.37 -22.36
C GLY A 838 28.41 5.98 -21.99
N SER A 839 28.42 6.97 -21.12
CA SER A 839 27.20 7.54 -20.55
C SER A 839 27.12 9.05 -20.79
N ALA A 840 25.90 9.58 -20.71
CA ALA A 840 25.69 11.01 -20.60
C ALA A 840 26.10 11.48 -19.20
N TYR A 841 27.23 12.19 -19.13
CA TYR A 841 27.82 12.69 -17.89
C TYR A 841 27.49 14.16 -17.67
N GLY A 842 26.89 14.47 -16.52
CA GLY A 842 26.81 15.82 -15.99
C GLY A 842 27.68 15.97 -14.75
N SER A 843 28.61 16.92 -14.80
CA SER A 843 29.50 17.22 -13.68
C SER A 843 28.78 17.89 -12.52
N THR A 844 29.32 17.65 -11.33
CA THR A 844 29.03 18.42 -10.12
C THR A 844 29.08 19.95 -10.38
N GLY A 845 28.03 20.66 -9.97
CA GLY A 845 27.88 22.12 -9.99
C GLY A 845 27.12 22.66 -11.22
N SER A 846 26.70 21.78 -12.13
CA SER A 846 26.22 22.18 -13.44
C SER A 846 24.70 22.10 -13.63
N GLY A 847 24.09 23.20 -14.09
CA GLY A 847 22.65 23.34 -14.39
C GLY A 847 22.21 22.78 -15.74
N HIS A 848 22.31 21.47 -15.94
CA HIS A 848 22.06 20.87 -17.25
C HIS A 848 20.72 20.10 -17.33
N LEU A 849 20.09 20.12 -18.49
CA LEU A 849 18.91 19.33 -18.86
C LEU A 849 19.07 18.96 -20.33
N MET A 850 19.01 17.66 -20.64
CA MET A 850 18.97 17.16 -22.00
C MET A 850 17.60 16.57 -22.27
N TYR A 851 17.16 16.72 -23.51
CA TYR A 851 15.91 16.13 -23.95
C TYR A 851 16.02 15.55 -25.34
N HIS A 852 15.20 14.53 -25.58
CA HIS A 852 14.93 14.01 -26.89
C HIS A 852 13.46 14.28 -27.20
N TRP A 853 13.18 14.78 -28.42
CA TRP A 853 11.82 14.84 -28.92
C TRP A 853 11.41 13.43 -29.30
N LEU A 854 10.42 12.87 -28.60
CA LEU A 854 9.74 11.66 -29.04
C LEU A 854 8.84 12.09 -30.20
N ASP A 855 9.19 11.76 -31.45
CA ASP A 855 8.65 12.39 -32.67
C ASP A 855 7.11 12.50 -32.69
N PRO A 856 6.53 13.73 -32.61
CA PRO A 856 5.09 13.94 -32.57
C PRO A 856 4.65 15.09 -33.51
N LYS A 857 4.48 14.82 -34.81
CA LYS A 857 3.82 15.73 -35.77
C LYS A 857 2.62 15.02 -36.40
N GLN A 858 1.49 15.62 -36.78
CA GLN A 858 0.84 16.87 -36.38
C GLN A 858 -0.67 16.62 -36.26
N SER A 859 -1.26 17.24 -35.24
CA SER A 859 -2.67 17.41 -34.93
C SER A 859 -3.53 17.88 -36.11
N THR A 860 -4.65 17.19 -36.34
CA THR A 860 -5.99 17.79 -36.18
C THR A 860 -7.00 16.70 -35.80
N THR A 861 -7.53 16.79 -34.58
CA THR A 861 -8.67 16.04 -33.97
C THR A 861 -8.50 14.57 -33.56
N GLU A 862 -8.68 14.38 -32.23
CA GLU A 862 -9.10 13.22 -31.42
C GLU A 862 -8.34 11.87 -31.49
N GLY A 863 -7.63 11.59 -30.39
CA GLY A 863 -7.68 10.31 -29.67
C GLY A 863 -6.74 9.18 -30.10
N GLY A 864 -5.49 9.20 -29.63
CA GLY A 864 -4.56 8.05 -29.71
C GLY A 864 -3.29 8.37 -28.90
N TYR A 865 -2.97 7.54 -27.91
CA TYR A 865 -1.83 7.77 -27.00
C TYR A 865 -0.69 6.82 -27.37
N PRO A 866 0.56 7.30 -27.50
CA PRO A 866 1.69 6.39 -27.41
C PRO A 866 1.77 5.88 -25.96
N THR A 867 1.17 4.72 -25.72
CA THR A 867 1.32 3.95 -24.48
C THR A 867 2.62 3.18 -24.55
N GLY A 868 3.36 3.13 -23.46
CA GLY A 868 4.70 2.58 -23.50
C GLY A 868 5.49 2.88 -22.25
N ILE A 869 6.65 2.23 -22.13
CA ILE A 869 7.58 2.41 -21.04
C ILE A 869 8.80 3.18 -21.53
N TYR A 870 9.08 4.29 -20.85
CA TYR A 870 10.35 5.00 -21.00
C TYR A 870 11.26 4.58 -19.86
N GLU A 871 12.38 3.95 -20.21
CA GLU A 871 13.31 3.39 -19.25
C GLU A 871 14.74 3.82 -19.55
N GLY A 872 15.56 3.83 -18.51
CA GLY A 872 16.93 4.29 -18.61
C GLY A 872 17.71 4.00 -17.34
N TRP A 873 19.01 3.80 -17.51
CA TRP A 873 19.91 3.56 -16.39
C TRP A 873 20.40 4.88 -15.82
N LEU A 874 20.32 5.01 -14.50
CA LEU A 874 20.88 6.11 -13.73
C LEU A 874 21.94 5.55 -12.78
N TYR A 875 23.16 6.05 -12.86
CA TYR A 875 24.16 5.80 -11.81
C TYR A 875 23.90 6.78 -10.66
N ASP A 876 23.33 6.28 -9.57
CA ASP A 876 23.10 7.09 -8.38
C ASP A 876 24.41 7.23 -7.60
N THR A 877 24.90 8.45 -7.44
CA THR A 877 26.13 8.76 -6.70
C THR A 877 25.89 9.09 -5.23
N GLN A 878 24.63 9.04 -4.77
CA GLN A 878 24.16 9.40 -3.42
C GLN A 878 24.47 10.84 -2.92
N GLY A 879 25.33 11.62 -3.59
CA GLY A 879 25.86 12.89 -3.08
C GLY A 879 24.97 14.15 -3.22
N ALA A 880 23.63 14.04 -3.23
CA ALA A 880 22.75 15.19 -3.42
C ALA A 880 22.31 15.84 -2.08
N VAL A 881 22.29 17.18 -2.01
CA VAL A 881 21.70 17.97 -0.90
C VAL A 881 20.38 18.63 -1.32
N SER A 882 19.66 19.22 -0.37
CA SER A 882 18.28 19.73 -0.49
C SER A 882 18.03 20.63 -1.73
N GLY A 883 16.90 20.42 -2.43
CA GLY A 883 16.41 21.13 -3.62
C GLY A 883 16.64 20.42 -4.97
N MET A 884 17.34 19.29 -5.01
CA MET A 884 17.87 18.68 -6.25
C MET A 884 16.99 17.54 -6.81
N ARG A 885 16.90 17.43 -8.14
CA ARG A 885 16.19 16.34 -8.85
C ARG A 885 17.00 15.78 -10.01
N THR A 886 17.45 14.54 -9.93
CA THR A 886 17.98 13.85 -11.12
C THR A 886 17.16 12.61 -11.42
N GLY A 887 16.90 12.33 -12.70
CA GLY A 887 16.13 11.16 -13.11
C GLY A 887 15.50 11.33 -14.49
N LEU A 888 14.57 10.44 -14.79
CA LEU A 888 13.83 10.39 -16.05
C LEU A 888 12.58 11.24 -15.96
N ARG A 889 12.25 11.95 -17.05
CA ARG A 889 11.03 12.73 -17.15
C ARG A 889 10.37 12.59 -18.50
N LEU A 890 9.04 12.57 -18.49
CA LEU A 890 8.19 12.59 -19.66
C LEU A 890 7.26 13.81 -19.64
N TYR A 891 7.07 14.44 -20.81
CA TYR A 891 6.17 15.57 -21.00
C TYR A 891 5.03 15.20 -21.94
N ALA A 892 3.81 15.46 -21.49
CA ALA A 892 2.59 15.28 -22.27
C ALA A 892 2.05 16.65 -22.74
N TYR A 893 1.83 16.76 -24.05
CA TYR A 893 1.34 17.98 -24.70
C TYR A 893 0.00 17.73 -25.39
N ASP A 894 -0.86 18.73 -25.38
CA ASP A 894 -2.09 18.70 -26.18
C ASP A 894 -1.81 18.86 -27.68
N SER A 895 -2.88 18.73 -28.47
CA SER A 895 -2.88 18.88 -29.92
C SER A 895 -2.39 20.26 -30.40
N ASN A 896 -2.45 21.28 -29.54
CA ASN A 896 -2.01 22.66 -29.83
C ASN A 896 -0.54 22.90 -29.42
N GLY A 897 0.18 21.88 -28.95
CA GLY A 897 1.55 22.01 -28.49
C GLY A 897 1.68 22.66 -27.11
N THR A 898 0.60 22.70 -26.32
CA THR A 898 0.62 23.17 -24.93
C THR A 898 0.85 22.00 -23.99
N LYS A 899 1.85 22.09 -23.13
CA LYS A 899 2.13 21.09 -22.09
C LYS A 899 0.97 21.02 -21.09
N LYS A 900 0.44 19.82 -20.83
CA LYS A 900 -0.65 19.61 -19.85
C LYS A 900 -0.23 18.77 -18.65
N ALA A 901 0.66 17.81 -18.85
CA ALA A 901 1.14 16.97 -17.78
C ALA A 901 2.64 16.67 -17.89
N GLU A 902 3.26 16.39 -16.76
CA GLU A 902 4.62 15.84 -16.69
C GLU A 902 4.65 14.66 -15.72
N TYR A 903 5.48 13.67 -16.03
CA TYR A 903 5.72 12.50 -15.19
C TYR A 903 7.22 12.41 -14.95
N TRP A 904 7.62 12.20 -13.70
CA TRP A 904 9.03 12.18 -13.34
C TRP A 904 9.32 11.04 -12.36
N ILE A 905 10.46 10.38 -12.53
CA ILE A 905 11.01 9.42 -11.57
C ILE A 905 12.48 9.71 -11.39
N GLY A 906 12.96 9.64 -10.14
CA GLY A 906 14.36 9.87 -9.88
C GLY A 906 14.67 10.09 -8.41
N THR A 907 15.84 10.67 -8.17
CA THR A 907 16.26 11.08 -6.84
C THR A 907 15.69 12.47 -6.57
N TYR A 908 14.98 12.63 -5.46
CA TYR A 908 14.50 13.93 -5.00
C TYR A 908 14.96 14.15 -3.56
N ASN A 909 15.61 15.27 -3.33
CA ASN A 909 16.01 15.67 -1.99
C ASN A 909 15.35 17.01 -1.68
N ALA A 910 14.05 17.10 -1.37
CA ALA A 910 13.52 18.37 -0.83
C ALA A 910 12.50 18.25 0.32
N THR A 911 12.20 17.03 0.82
CA THR A 911 11.53 16.78 2.12
C THR A 911 11.60 15.27 2.47
N ALA A 912 11.52 14.95 3.78
CA ALA A 912 11.30 13.64 4.46
C ALA A 912 12.13 12.38 4.09
N PHE A 913 12.45 12.11 2.82
CA PHE A 913 13.02 10.84 2.35
C PHE A 913 14.21 11.02 1.38
N PRO A 914 15.32 11.68 1.79
CA PRO A 914 16.46 11.97 0.92
C PRO A 914 17.19 10.72 0.40
N THR A 915 16.98 9.58 1.05
CA THR A 915 17.58 8.29 0.73
C THR A 915 16.71 7.43 -0.18
N ARG A 916 15.59 7.93 -0.72
CA ARG A 916 14.67 7.12 -1.53
C ARG A 916 14.46 7.65 -2.95
N TYR A 917 14.12 6.73 -3.85
CA TYR A 917 13.60 7.10 -5.17
C TYR A 917 12.17 7.63 -5.04
N MET A 918 11.86 8.65 -5.83
CA MET A 918 10.55 9.28 -5.84
C MET A 918 9.97 9.29 -7.25
N ALA A 919 8.65 9.23 -7.32
CA ALA A 919 7.90 9.56 -8.51
C ALA A 919 7.16 10.88 -8.31
N ALA A 920 6.85 11.58 -9.39
CA ALA A 920 6.02 12.77 -9.35
C ALA A 920 5.16 12.90 -10.60
N VAL A 921 3.97 13.46 -10.41
CA VAL A 921 3.01 13.78 -11.46
C VAL A 921 2.71 15.27 -11.38
N TRP A 922 2.73 15.95 -12.51
CA TRP A 922 2.39 17.38 -12.61
C TRP A 922 1.17 17.59 -13.49
N ALA A 923 0.23 18.42 -13.03
CA ALA A 923 -0.89 18.94 -13.81
C ALA A 923 -1.28 20.34 -13.29
N GLY A 924 -0.42 21.33 -13.53
CA GLY A 924 -0.53 22.67 -12.93
C GLY A 924 0.16 22.80 -11.56
N ALA A 925 0.20 21.72 -10.77
CA ALA A 925 1.03 21.60 -9.56
C ALA A 925 1.66 20.20 -9.49
N TRP A 926 2.81 20.07 -8.81
CA TRP A 926 3.50 18.79 -8.63
C TRP A 926 2.94 18.02 -7.43
N THR A 927 2.71 16.73 -7.61
CA THR A 927 2.42 15.76 -6.55
C THR A 927 3.53 14.72 -6.53
N TYR A 928 4.13 14.48 -5.36
CA TYR A 928 5.25 13.55 -5.18
C TYR A 928 4.80 12.28 -4.45
N TYR A 929 5.42 11.16 -4.79
CA TYR A 929 5.13 9.83 -4.25
C TYR A 929 6.44 9.13 -3.89
N ASP A 930 6.54 8.64 -2.64
CA ASP A 930 7.65 7.76 -2.22
C ASP A 930 7.45 6.38 -2.83
N LEU A 931 8.49 5.87 -3.50
CA LEU A 931 8.49 4.54 -4.11
C LEU A 931 8.95 3.44 -3.13
N GLY A 932 9.37 3.80 -1.92
CA GLY A 932 9.81 2.86 -0.89
C GLY A 932 11.15 2.19 -1.17
N VAL A 933 11.86 2.61 -2.22
CA VAL A 933 13.15 2.04 -2.63
C VAL A 933 14.29 2.92 -2.15
N THR A 934 15.15 2.37 -1.30
CA THR A 934 16.36 3.04 -0.84
C THR A 934 17.39 3.13 -1.97
N ARG A 935 17.91 4.34 -2.17
CA ARG A 935 18.99 4.67 -3.10
C ARG A 935 20.28 3.98 -2.71
N SER A 936 21.04 3.48 -3.68
CA SER A 936 22.37 2.90 -3.46
C SER A 936 23.39 3.45 -4.45
N VAL A 937 24.69 3.43 -4.12
CA VAL A 937 25.73 3.84 -5.06
C VAL A 937 25.93 2.76 -6.12
N ALA A 938 25.07 2.74 -7.12
CA ALA A 938 25.05 1.76 -8.19
C ALA A 938 24.28 2.26 -9.41
N TRP A 939 24.35 1.50 -10.49
CA TRP A 939 23.43 1.62 -11.61
C TRP A 939 22.06 1.09 -11.21
N HIS A 940 21.04 1.91 -11.44
CA HIS A 940 19.65 1.55 -11.24
C HIS A 940 18.84 1.82 -12.50
N LYS A 941 17.93 0.90 -12.83
CA LYS A 941 17.04 1.06 -13.99
C LYS A 941 15.78 1.78 -13.54
N LEU A 942 15.57 2.99 -14.02
CA LEU A 942 14.35 3.74 -13.76
C LEU A 942 13.40 3.58 -14.94
N GLY A 943 12.09 3.52 -14.68
CA GLY A 943 11.07 3.41 -15.73
C GLY A 943 9.79 4.16 -15.43
N ILE A 944 9.18 4.76 -16.46
CA ILE A 944 7.84 5.34 -16.44
C ILE A 944 7.02 4.68 -17.53
N GLU A 945 6.01 3.90 -17.15
CA GLU A 945 5.06 3.24 -18.05
C GLU A 945 3.73 3.99 -18.07
N VAL A 946 3.35 4.48 -19.24
CA VAL A 946 2.10 5.21 -19.48
C VAL A 946 1.14 4.28 -20.22
N LEU A 947 -0.01 4.00 -19.60
CA LEU A 947 -1.07 3.15 -20.15
C LEU A 947 -2.17 3.99 -20.80
N PRO A 948 -3.15 3.39 -21.52
CA PRO A 948 -4.29 4.14 -22.02
C PRO A 948 -4.99 4.86 -20.87
N TYR A 949 -5.36 6.12 -21.08
CA TYR A 949 -6.07 6.89 -20.05
C TYR A 949 -7.41 6.22 -19.72
N THR A 950 -7.54 5.75 -18.48
CA THR A 950 -8.78 5.18 -17.92
C THR A 950 -9.26 5.96 -16.70
N GLY A 951 -8.46 6.88 -16.19
CA GLY A 951 -8.71 7.66 -14.98
C GLY A 951 -8.30 6.96 -13.69
N SER A 952 -7.87 5.70 -13.74
CA SER A 952 -7.39 4.93 -12.60
C SER A 952 -6.28 3.96 -12.98
N ASN A 953 -5.17 3.96 -12.24
CA ASN A 953 -4.07 2.99 -12.38
C ASN A 953 -3.45 2.91 -13.78
N ASP A 954 -3.47 4.01 -14.52
CA ASP A 954 -3.00 4.15 -15.91
C ASP A 954 -1.59 4.77 -16.02
N LEU A 955 -0.84 4.82 -14.92
CA LEU A 955 0.56 5.22 -14.86
C LEU A 955 1.32 4.32 -13.88
N ARG A 956 2.45 3.74 -14.29
CA ARG A 956 3.28 2.87 -13.44
C ARG A 956 4.72 3.33 -13.43
N PHE A 957 5.33 3.30 -12.24
CA PHE A 957 6.70 3.70 -12.01
C PHE A 957 7.53 2.49 -11.58
N HIS A 958 8.66 2.30 -12.25
CA HIS A 958 9.51 1.13 -12.13
C HIS A 958 10.88 1.52 -11.57
N VAL A 959 11.39 0.75 -10.61
CA VAL A 959 12.78 0.82 -10.14
C VAL A 959 13.34 -0.58 -10.11
N ASP A 960 14.40 -0.80 -10.91
CA ASP A 960 15.05 -2.08 -11.15
C ASP A 960 14.06 -3.15 -11.64
N GLY A 961 13.22 -2.76 -12.61
CA GLY A 961 12.22 -3.62 -13.25
C GLY A 961 10.91 -3.81 -12.47
N ALA A 962 10.96 -3.71 -11.14
CA ALA A 962 9.78 -3.85 -10.31
C ALA A 962 8.89 -2.60 -10.32
N VAL A 963 7.57 -2.79 -10.50
CA VAL A 963 6.56 -1.74 -10.29
C VAL A 963 6.57 -1.31 -8.82
N ARG A 964 6.88 -0.03 -8.56
CA ARG A 964 6.93 0.56 -7.21
C ARG A 964 5.75 1.47 -6.90
N ALA A 965 5.13 2.05 -7.91
CA ALA A 965 3.88 2.76 -7.76
C ALA A 965 3.00 2.56 -8.99
N THR A 966 1.70 2.41 -8.74
CA THR A 966 0.65 2.50 -9.75
C THR A 966 -0.22 3.68 -9.38
N LEU A 967 -0.29 4.66 -10.27
CA LEU A 967 -0.94 5.94 -10.07
C LEU A 967 -1.91 6.21 -11.22
N SER A 968 -2.72 7.25 -11.07
CA SER A 968 -3.54 7.77 -12.15
C SER A 968 -2.83 8.91 -12.87
N GLN A 969 -2.95 8.94 -14.19
CA GLN A 969 -2.71 10.11 -14.99
C GLN A 969 -3.70 11.22 -14.58
N PRO A 970 -3.28 12.49 -14.58
CA PRO A 970 -4.17 13.59 -14.26
C PRO A 970 -5.24 13.75 -15.34
N ALA A 971 -6.43 14.23 -14.98
CA ALA A 971 -7.51 14.45 -15.96
C ALA A 971 -7.11 15.39 -17.11
N ALA A 972 -6.18 16.32 -16.87
CA ALA A 972 -5.62 17.18 -17.91
C ALA A 972 -4.81 16.42 -18.98
N ALA A 973 -4.37 15.19 -18.70
CA ALA A 973 -3.66 14.33 -19.64
C ALA A 973 -4.59 13.55 -20.57
N ALA A 974 -5.91 13.55 -20.31
CA ALA A 974 -6.93 12.79 -21.04
C ALA A 974 -7.10 13.16 -22.53
N ASN A 975 -6.28 14.06 -23.08
CA ASN A 975 -6.21 14.40 -24.50
C ASN A 975 -4.79 14.85 -24.91
N THR A 976 -3.75 14.23 -24.33
CA THR A 976 -2.35 14.62 -24.59
C THR A 976 -1.49 13.49 -25.09
N VAL A 977 -0.42 13.82 -25.81
CA VAL A 977 0.59 12.88 -26.30
C VAL A 977 1.93 13.13 -25.64
N LEU A 978 2.66 12.05 -25.34
CA LEU A 978 4.06 12.14 -24.93
C LEU A 978 4.88 12.72 -26.08
N ARG A 979 5.57 13.85 -25.86
CA ARG A 979 6.37 14.50 -26.92
C ARG A 979 7.83 14.67 -26.56
N ARG A 980 8.16 14.68 -25.28
CA ARG A 980 9.51 15.02 -24.85
C ARG A 980 9.90 14.13 -23.69
N ALA A 981 11.01 13.44 -23.86
CA ALA A 981 11.67 12.72 -22.80
C ALA A 981 12.92 13.50 -22.38
N CYS A 982 13.19 13.57 -21.09
CA CYS A 982 14.28 14.35 -20.54
C CYS A 982 15.08 13.58 -19.50
N ILE A 983 16.38 13.90 -19.43
CA ILE A 983 17.32 13.43 -18.42
C ILE A 983 18.02 14.63 -17.75
N GLY A 984 18.10 14.58 -16.41
CA GLY A 984 18.69 15.61 -15.54
C GLY A 984 17.86 16.90 -15.43
N TYR A 985 17.49 17.38 -14.23
CA TYR A 985 16.60 18.56 -14.06
C TYR A 985 17.00 19.51 -12.91
N TYR A 986 17.05 20.83 -13.16
CA TYR A 986 17.29 21.89 -12.13
C TYR A 986 18.49 21.61 -11.21
N LEU A 987 19.67 21.65 -11.79
CA LEU A 987 20.87 21.13 -11.15
C LEU A 987 21.77 22.26 -10.62
N ASN A 988 21.68 22.56 -9.33
CA ASN A 988 22.90 22.83 -8.56
C ASN A 988 23.32 21.49 -7.94
N VAL A 989 23.69 20.50 -8.76
CA VAL A 989 24.03 19.16 -8.24
C VAL A 989 25.40 19.17 -7.59
N ASN A 990 25.55 18.56 -6.42
CA ASN A 990 26.84 18.48 -5.73
C ASN A 990 27.58 17.15 -6.00
N ALA A 991 27.07 16.36 -6.95
CA ALA A 991 27.63 15.09 -7.34
C ALA A 991 27.43 14.84 -8.85
N ASP A 992 28.35 14.06 -9.38
CA ASP A 992 28.34 13.59 -10.76
C ASP A 992 27.13 12.69 -11.00
N HIS A 993 26.59 12.68 -12.21
CA HIS A 993 25.51 11.80 -12.59
C HIS A 993 25.72 11.27 -14.01
N TYR A 994 25.34 10.02 -14.19
CA TYR A 994 25.52 9.29 -15.44
C TYR A 994 24.20 8.65 -15.83
N PHE A 995 23.79 8.86 -17.07
CA PHE A 995 22.64 8.19 -17.68
C PHE A 995 23.12 7.29 -18.81
N ASP A 996 22.55 6.09 -18.89
CA ASP A 996 22.91 5.10 -19.91
C ASP A 996 21.70 4.31 -20.43
N ASP A 997 21.84 3.64 -21.58
CA ASP A 997 20.90 2.64 -22.09
C ASP A 997 19.42 3.13 -22.07
N ILE A 998 19.19 4.33 -22.59
CA ILE A 998 17.88 4.99 -22.58
C ILE A 998 17.01 4.44 -23.70
N SER A 999 15.78 4.03 -23.40
CA SER A 999 14.84 3.54 -24.38
C SER A 999 13.41 3.97 -24.12
N PHE A 1000 12.64 4.06 -25.20
CA PHE A 1000 11.20 4.19 -25.17
C PHE A 1000 10.61 3.00 -25.92
N ASP A 1001 9.92 2.11 -25.22
CA ASP A 1001 9.31 0.91 -25.79
C ASP A 1001 7.79 1.04 -25.77
N SER A 1002 7.15 0.72 -26.90
CA SER A 1002 5.70 0.63 -27.04
C SER A 1002 5.34 -0.73 -27.64
N ALA A 1003 4.06 -1.10 -27.53
CA ALA A 1003 3.55 -2.25 -28.26
C ALA A 1003 3.60 -1.98 -29.78
N VAL A 1004 3.80 -3.03 -30.59
CA VAL A 1004 3.71 -2.89 -32.05
C VAL A 1004 2.29 -2.43 -32.42
N PRO A 1005 2.13 -1.41 -33.29
CA PRO A 1005 0.81 -0.98 -33.74
C PRO A 1005 0.03 -2.12 -34.41
N ALA A 1006 -1.29 -2.14 -34.21
CA ALA A 1006 -2.15 -3.09 -34.90
C ALA A 1006 -2.16 -2.82 -36.42
N ALA A 1007 -2.22 -3.89 -37.22
CA ALA A 1007 -2.24 -3.77 -38.68
C ALA A 1007 -3.51 -3.07 -39.17
N PRO A 1008 -3.42 -2.06 -40.06
CA PRO A 1008 -4.60 -1.42 -40.65
C PRO A 1008 -5.37 -2.41 -41.53
N SER A 1009 -6.64 -2.14 -41.75
CA SER A 1009 -7.52 -3.00 -42.56
C SER A 1009 -8.27 -2.24 -43.64
N GLY A 1010 -8.94 -2.96 -44.55
CA GLY A 1010 -9.82 -2.33 -45.55
C GLY A 1010 -9.13 -1.42 -46.57
N LEU A 1011 -7.85 -1.65 -46.87
CA LEU A 1011 -7.11 -0.85 -47.85
C LEU A 1011 -7.82 -0.87 -49.21
N SER A 1012 -8.03 0.32 -49.78
CA SER A 1012 -8.63 0.56 -51.10
C SER A 1012 -7.98 1.80 -51.71
N GLY A 1013 -8.01 1.94 -53.03
CA GLY A 1013 -7.42 3.12 -53.69
C GLY A 1013 -8.37 3.75 -54.70
N THR A 1014 -8.38 5.08 -54.76
CA THR A 1014 -9.17 5.86 -55.71
C THR A 1014 -8.28 6.85 -56.45
N LEU A 1015 -8.43 6.95 -57.77
CA LEU A 1015 -7.68 7.93 -58.57
C LEU A 1015 -8.10 9.36 -58.22
N THR A 1016 -7.14 10.21 -57.91
CA THR A 1016 -7.35 11.65 -57.69
C THR A 1016 -6.87 12.49 -58.89
N SER A 1017 -5.94 11.95 -59.69
CA SER A 1017 -5.54 12.49 -60.99
C SER A 1017 -4.98 11.36 -61.87
N SER A 1018 -4.49 11.69 -63.08
CA SER A 1018 -3.81 10.73 -63.96
C SER A 1018 -2.48 10.19 -63.41
N SER A 1019 -1.94 10.79 -62.34
CA SER A 1019 -0.64 10.43 -61.75
C SER A 1019 -0.66 10.36 -60.22
N SER A 1020 -1.85 10.22 -59.62
CA SER A 1020 -2.03 10.24 -58.16
C SER A 1020 -3.17 9.32 -57.72
N ILE A 1021 -2.94 8.53 -56.68
CA ILE A 1021 -3.91 7.63 -56.05
C ILE A 1021 -4.07 8.03 -54.58
N ARG A 1022 -5.31 8.15 -54.12
CA ARG A 1022 -5.65 8.22 -52.69
C ARG A 1022 -5.92 6.81 -52.19
N TRP A 1023 -5.07 6.32 -51.30
CA TRP A 1023 -5.24 5.05 -50.59
C TRP A 1023 -6.04 5.27 -49.32
N THR A 1024 -7.23 4.69 -49.20
CA THR A 1024 -8.12 4.73 -48.04
C THR A 1024 -8.06 3.43 -47.25
N PHE A 1025 -8.12 3.49 -45.92
CA PHE A 1025 -8.06 2.32 -45.04
C PHE A 1025 -8.74 2.62 -43.70
N SER A 1026 -8.99 1.55 -42.94
CA SER A 1026 -9.46 1.60 -41.56
C SER A 1026 -8.28 1.45 -40.61
N ASP A 1027 -8.17 2.40 -39.69
CA ASP A 1027 -7.24 2.32 -38.60
C ASP A 1027 -7.73 1.33 -37.53
N ASN A 1028 -6.81 0.50 -37.07
CA ASN A 1028 -7.03 -0.49 -36.02
C ASN A 1028 -6.08 -0.28 -34.83
N ALA A 1029 -5.13 0.65 -34.95
CA ALA A 1029 -4.18 1.01 -33.92
C ALA A 1029 -4.68 2.25 -33.16
N ASN A 1030 -4.09 2.51 -32.01
CA ASN A 1030 -4.32 3.73 -31.22
C ASN A 1030 -3.02 4.28 -30.62
N ASN A 1031 -1.89 3.73 -31.07
CA ASN A 1031 -0.54 3.94 -30.58
C ASN A 1031 0.45 4.19 -31.73
N GLU A 1032 -0.05 4.39 -32.94
CA GLU A 1032 0.69 4.76 -34.15
C GLU A 1032 0.91 6.27 -34.22
N ILE A 1033 1.95 6.69 -34.95
CA ILE A 1033 2.21 8.10 -35.29
C ILE A 1033 1.82 8.40 -36.75
N GLY A 1034 1.56 7.35 -37.54
CA GLY A 1034 1.12 7.49 -38.92
C GLY A 1034 1.08 6.16 -39.66
N PHE A 1035 0.95 6.28 -40.98
CA PHE A 1035 0.82 5.14 -41.88
C PHE A 1035 1.79 5.25 -43.06
N ARG A 1036 2.25 4.12 -43.55
CA ARG A 1036 3.15 4.01 -44.71
C ARG A 1036 2.54 3.10 -45.76
N ILE A 1037 2.56 3.56 -47.01
CA ILE A 1037 2.19 2.76 -48.17
C ILE A 1037 3.45 2.10 -48.72
N TYR A 1038 3.35 0.78 -48.88
CA TYR A 1038 4.41 -0.07 -49.38
C TYR A 1038 4.05 -0.67 -50.73
N ASN A 1039 5.02 -0.69 -51.63
CA ASN A 1039 5.01 -1.50 -52.84
C ASN A 1039 5.95 -2.70 -52.61
N GLY A 1040 5.37 -3.83 -52.20
CA GLY A 1040 6.18 -4.93 -51.66
C GLY A 1040 6.93 -4.49 -50.41
N GLY A 1041 8.27 -4.51 -50.45
CA GLY A 1041 9.12 -4.06 -49.35
C GLY A 1041 9.54 -2.59 -49.39
N THR A 1042 9.19 -1.84 -50.44
CA THR A 1042 9.66 -0.45 -50.62
C THR A 1042 8.58 0.55 -50.22
N LYS A 1043 8.90 1.48 -49.32
CA LYS A 1043 8.04 2.61 -48.94
C LYS A 1043 7.89 3.56 -50.14
N VAL A 1044 6.65 3.85 -50.55
CA VAL A 1044 6.35 4.74 -51.69
C VAL A 1044 5.57 6.00 -51.30
N ALA A 1045 4.84 5.97 -50.18
CA ALA A 1045 4.22 7.15 -49.60
C ALA A 1045 4.11 6.99 -48.08
N GLU A 1046 4.03 8.12 -47.37
CA GLU A 1046 3.93 8.17 -45.91
C GLU A 1046 3.01 9.31 -45.52
N ARG A 1047 2.24 9.09 -44.46
CA ARG A 1047 1.48 10.14 -43.81
C ARG A 1047 1.63 10.00 -42.31
N GLU A 1048 2.31 10.98 -41.74
CA GLU A 1048 2.55 11.13 -40.32
C GLU A 1048 1.36 11.87 -39.67
N VAL A 1049 0.21 11.19 -39.65
CA VAL A 1049 -1.03 11.65 -39.01
C VAL A 1049 -1.68 10.44 -38.34
N MET A 1050 -1.87 10.52 -37.02
CA MET A 1050 -2.60 9.51 -36.24
C MET A 1050 -4.06 9.42 -36.70
N ASN A 1051 -4.68 8.24 -36.56
CA ASN A 1051 -6.06 8.02 -36.99
C ASN A 1051 -6.32 8.40 -38.47
N ALA A 1052 -5.28 8.51 -39.29
CA ALA A 1052 -5.45 8.84 -40.69
C ALA A 1052 -6.22 7.71 -41.38
N THR A 1053 -7.24 8.08 -42.15
CA THR A 1053 -8.02 7.12 -42.92
C THR A 1053 -7.58 7.07 -44.38
N TYR A 1054 -6.56 7.86 -44.76
CA TYR A 1054 -6.04 7.86 -46.14
C TYR A 1054 -4.58 8.34 -46.29
N ILE A 1055 -3.92 7.99 -47.40
CA ILE A 1055 -2.62 8.49 -47.87
C ILE A 1055 -2.70 8.80 -49.37
N ASP A 1056 -2.15 9.95 -49.80
CA ASP A 1056 -2.02 10.28 -51.23
C ASP A 1056 -0.63 9.86 -51.75
N GLU A 1057 -0.60 8.94 -52.74
CA GLU A 1057 0.61 8.55 -53.49
C GLU A 1057 0.65 9.34 -54.81
N THR A 1058 1.72 10.10 -55.05
CA THR A 1058 1.86 10.97 -56.23
C THR A 1058 3.04 10.55 -57.11
N GLY A 1059 3.07 11.02 -58.36
CA GLY A 1059 4.18 10.77 -59.29
C GLY A 1059 4.13 9.40 -59.97
N ILE A 1060 2.96 8.76 -60.01
CA ILE A 1060 2.79 7.42 -60.57
C ILE A 1060 2.75 7.48 -62.10
N PRO A 1061 3.57 6.70 -62.83
CA PRO A 1061 3.54 6.67 -64.30
C PRO A 1061 2.20 6.18 -64.89
N PRO A 1062 1.84 6.56 -66.12
CA PRO A 1062 0.67 6.03 -66.83
C PRO A 1062 0.73 4.50 -67.04
N ASN A 1063 -0.43 3.86 -67.17
CA ASN A 1063 -0.57 2.42 -67.36
C ASN A 1063 0.20 1.57 -66.32
N THR A 1064 0.15 1.97 -65.06
CA THR A 1064 0.84 1.27 -63.95
C THR A 1064 -0.17 0.54 -63.10
N ILE A 1065 0.05 -0.76 -62.88
CA ILE A 1065 -0.66 -1.53 -61.85
C ILE A 1065 0.00 -1.23 -60.50
N CYS A 1066 -0.72 -0.56 -59.62
CA CYS A 1066 -0.27 -0.25 -58.27
C CYS A 1066 -0.91 -1.23 -57.29
N THR A 1067 -0.17 -2.27 -56.91
CA THR A 1067 -0.54 -3.11 -55.76
C THR A 1067 0.19 -2.58 -54.54
N ARG A 1068 -0.56 -2.26 -53.48
CA ARG A 1068 -0.04 -1.65 -52.26
C ARG A 1068 -0.52 -2.36 -51.02
N THR A 1069 0.29 -2.29 -49.97
CA THR A 1069 -0.12 -2.59 -48.59
C THR A 1069 0.08 -1.35 -47.73
N VAL A 1070 -0.66 -1.24 -46.65
CA VAL A 1070 -0.47 -0.18 -45.65
C VAL A 1070 -0.01 -0.80 -44.33
N LYS A 1071 0.89 -0.10 -43.65
CA LYS A 1071 1.32 -0.41 -42.28
C LYS A 1071 1.11 0.80 -41.40
N ALA A 1072 0.65 0.59 -40.18
CA ALA A 1072 0.73 1.57 -39.10
C ALA A 1072 2.17 1.56 -38.55
N TYR A 1073 2.70 2.71 -38.15
CA TYR A 1073 4.04 2.79 -37.56
C TYR A 1073 4.09 3.69 -36.33
N ALA A 1074 5.00 3.38 -35.41
CA ALA A 1074 5.33 4.16 -34.21
C ALA A 1074 6.85 4.29 -34.11
N GLY A 1075 7.41 5.39 -34.65
CA GLY A 1075 8.85 5.54 -34.83
C GLY A 1075 9.43 4.52 -35.83
N VAL A 1076 10.29 3.62 -35.33
CA VAL A 1076 10.86 2.51 -36.11
C VAL A 1076 10.04 1.21 -36.05
N LEU A 1077 9.05 1.12 -35.15
CA LEU A 1077 8.13 -0.02 -35.08
C LEU A 1077 7.08 0.07 -36.19
N GLU A 1078 6.81 -1.04 -36.86
CA GLU A 1078 5.75 -1.14 -37.87
C GLU A 1078 4.85 -2.34 -37.61
N SER A 1079 3.56 -2.17 -37.88
CA SER A 1079 2.60 -3.26 -37.87
C SER A 1079 2.90 -4.31 -38.95
N GLU A 1080 2.21 -5.44 -38.85
CA GLU A 1080 2.00 -6.29 -40.01
C GLU A 1080 1.31 -5.51 -41.15
N ALA A 1081 1.55 -5.95 -42.39
CA ALA A 1081 0.95 -5.34 -43.56
C ALA A 1081 -0.55 -5.63 -43.63
N SER A 1082 -1.34 -4.64 -44.05
CA SER A 1082 -2.73 -4.87 -44.47
C SER A 1082 -2.80 -5.90 -45.60
N ALA A 1083 -4.00 -6.44 -45.85
CA ALA A 1083 -4.27 -7.09 -47.13
C ALA A 1083 -3.97 -6.11 -48.30
N PRO A 1084 -3.39 -6.58 -49.42
CA PRO A 1084 -3.01 -5.72 -50.52
C PRO A 1084 -4.24 -5.21 -51.29
N ALA A 1085 -4.13 -4.00 -51.83
CA ALA A 1085 -5.12 -3.42 -52.73
C ALA A 1085 -4.48 -3.05 -54.06
N THR A 1086 -5.20 -3.24 -55.17
CA THR A 1086 -4.70 -2.99 -56.52
C THR A 1086 -5.53 -1.93 -57.23
N VAL A 1087 -4.86 -0.92 -57.78
CA VAL A 1087 -5.45 0.13 -58.62
C VAL A 1087 -4.58 0.35 -59.84
N CYS A 1088 -5.18 0.53 -61.02
CA CYS A 1088 -4.45 0.87 -62.24
C CYS A 1088 -4.55 2.38 -62.53
N THR A 1089 -3.41 3.02 -62.82
CA THR A 1089 -3.44 4.35 -63.42
C THR A 1089 -3.97 4.30 -64.86
N PRO A 1090 -4.60 5.38 -65.36
CA PRO A 1090 -5.05 5.44 -66.75
C PRO A 1090 -3.87 5.26 -67.72
N SER A 1091 -4.11 4.65 -68.89
CA SER A 1091 -3.12 4.61 -69.98
C SER A 1091 -2.93 5.99 -70.60
N VAL A 1092 -1.88 6.19 -71.40
CA VAL A 1092 -1.78 7.39 -72.23
C VAL A 1092 -2.93 7.36 -73.26
N ALA A 1093 -3.77 8.40 -73.27
CA ALA A 1093 -4.87 8.50 -74.22
C ALA A 1093 -4.36 8.60 -75.67
N PRO A 1094 -5.02 7.97 -76.65
CA PRO A 1094 -4.64 8.12 -78.05
C PRO A 1094 -4.89 9.56 -78.53
N THR A 1095 -3.93 10.11 -79.27
CA THR A 1095 -3.98 11.44 -79.88
C THR A 1095 -3.35 11.40 -81.28
N THR A 1096 -3.58 12.44 -82.08
CA THR A 1096 -2.90 12.59 -83.38
C THR A 1096 -1.39 12.77 -83.27
N SER A 1097 -0.87 13.08 -82.08
CA SER A 1097 0.57 13.21 -81.83
C SER A 1097 1.24 11.89 -81.43
N ASN A 1098 0.49 10.88 -80.99
CA ASN A 1098 1.06 9.60 -80.54
C ASN A 1098 0.64 8.38 -81.38
N ILE A 1099 -0.17 8.56 -82.42
CA ILE A 1099 -0.48 7.54 -83.42
C ILE A 1099 0.02 8.00 -84.79
N SER A 1100 0.92 7.22 -85.38
CA SER A 1100 1.41 7.42 -86.76
C SER A 1100 0.64 6.51 -87.72
N ALA A 1101 0.30 7.03 -88.89
CA ALA A 1101 -0.34 6.28 -89.98
C ALA A 1101 0.57 6.25 -91.21
N ASP A 1102 0.74 5.06 -91.79
CA ASP A 1102 1.46 4.79 -93.04
C ASP A 1102 0.54 3.98 -93.99
N PRO A 1103 0.03 4.59 -95.06
CA PRO A 1103 0.16 6.00 -95.41
C PRO A 1103 -0.56 6.93 -94.42
N ALA A 1104 -0.08 8.17 -94.26
CA ALA A 1104 -0.85 9.25 -93.61
C ALA A 1104 -2.21 9.44 -94.32
N PRO A 1105 -3.25 10.04 -93.68
CA PRO A 1105 -4.59 10.19 -94.26
C PRO A 1105 -4.58 10.73 -95.70
N GLN A 1106 -4.72 9.83 -96.69
CA GLN A 1106 -4.66 10.10 -98.13
C GLN A 1106 -5.27 8.94 -98.93
N THR A 1107 -5.29 9.05 -100.26
CA THR A 1107 -5.87 8.05 -101.19
C THR A 1107 -4.88 6.94 -101.53
N TRP A 1108 -5.24 5.68 -101.27
CA TRP A 1108 -4.37 4.53 -101.52
C TRP A 1108 -5.05 3.36 -102.23
N THR A 1109 -4.22 2.53 -102.88
CA THR A 1109 -4.66 1.50 -103.83
C THR A 1109 -4.45 0.07 -103.34
N SER A 1110 -3.59 -0.13 -102.33
CA SER A 1110 -3.24 -1.47 -101.81
C SER A 1110 -4.28 -2.03 -100.83
N GLY A 1111 -5.24 -1.22 -100.41
CA GLY A 1111 -6.30 -1.59 -99.46
C GLY A 1111 -5.84 -1.83 -98.04
N GLN A 1112 -4.53 -1.98 -97.79
CA GLN A 1112 -3.96 -2.13 -96.45
C GLN A 1112 -3.62 -0.75 -95.87
N PHE A 1113 -3.75 -0.55 -94.57
CA PHE A 1113 -3.30 0.65 -93.86
C PHE A 1113 -2.50 0.20 -92.64
N ARG A 1114 -1.35 0.83 -92.41
CA ARG A 1114 -0.47 0.50 -91.30
C ARG A 1114 -0.47 1.63 -90.27
N PHE A 1115 -0.64 1.29 -89.00
CA PHE A 1115 -0.65 2.24 -87.90
C PHE A 1115 0.39 1.85 -86.86
N THR A 1116 1.15 2.83 -86.36
CA THR A 1116 2.21 2.62 -85.39
C THR A 1116 1.99 3.52 -84.18
N SER A 1117 1.98 2.93 -82.99
CA SER A 1117 1.92 3.66 -81.73
C SER A 1117 3.30 4.26 -81.44
N LEU A 1118 3.35 5.57 -81.17
CA LEU A 1118 4.57 6.27 -80.75
C LEU A 1118 4.76 6.24 -79.23
N VAL A 1119 3.74 5.79 -78.50
CA VAL A 1119 3.87 5.40 -77.09
C VAL A 1119 4.04 3.89 -76.98
N PRO A 1120 4.89 3.40 -76.07
CA PRO A 1120 5.15 1.98 -75.96
C PRO A 1120 3.89 1.22 -75.51
N PHE A 1121 3.74 -0.01 -76.00
CA PHE A 1121 2.79 -0.96 -75.43
C PHE A 1121 3.35 -1.49 -74.09
N GLY A 1122 2.54 -1.45 -73.04
CA GLY A 1122 2.93 -1.82 -71.67
C GLY A 1122 3.13 -0.62 -70.72
N PRO A 1123 3.80 -0.84 -69.57
CA PRO A 1123 3.94 0.16 -68.52
C PRO A 1123 4.55 1.49 -69.02
N GLY A 1124 4.00 2.62 -68.58
CA GLY A 1124 4.41 3.96 -69.02
C GLY A 1124 3.76 4.47 -70.31
N GLY A 1125 3.00 3.63 -71.03
CA GLY A 1125 2.28 3.98 -72.25
C GLY A 1125 0.83 3.50 -72.26
N VAL A 1126 0.52 2.49 -73.07
CA VAL A 1126 -0.83 1.93 -73.24
C VAL A 1126 -0.78 0.40 -73.21
N GLN A 1127 -1.74 -0.29 -72.59
CA GLN A 1127 -1.70 -1.76 -72.59
C GLN A 1127 -2.09 -2.30 -73.97
N TYR A 1128 -3.18 -1.77 -74.52
CA TYR A 1128 -3.61 -1.99 -75.90
C TYR A 1128 -4.60 -0.90 -76.31
N TYR A 1129 -4.82 -0.77 -77.61
CA TYR A 1129 -5.96 -0.04 -78.15
C TYR A 1129 -7.04 -1.03 -78.58
N ARG A 1130 -8.30 -0.78 -78.24
CA ARG A 1130 -9.38 -1.35 -79.04
C ARG A 1130 -9.53 -0.51 -80.29
N TYR A 1131 -9.83 -1.15 -81.41
CA TYR A 1131 -9.95 -0.46 -82.67
C TYR A 1131 -11.08 -0.99 -83.56
N VAL A 1132 -11.64 -0.05 -84.31
CA VAL A 1132 -12.52 -0.33 -85.45
C VAL A 1132 -11.99 0.45 -86.63
N PHE A 1133 -11.98 -0.19 -87.79
CA PHE A 1133 -11.70 0.46 -89.05
C PHE A 1133 -12.93 0.33 -89.94
N ASP A 1134 -13.69 1.42 -90.08
CA ASP A 1134 -14.93 1.46 -90.85
C ASP A 1134 -15.10 2.82 -91.56
N GLN A 1135 -16.28 3.10 -92.11
CA GLN A 1135 -16.54 4.35 -92.84
C GLN A 1135 -17.31 5.43 -92.05
N ASN A 1136 -17.50 5.22 -90.75
CA ASN A 1136 -18.24 6.15 -89.88
C ASN A 1136 -17.27 7.19 -89.30
N PRO A 1137 -17.67 8.47 -89.19
CA PRO A 1137 -16.80 9.51 -88.63
C PRO A 1137 -16.58 9.39 -87.11
N THR A 1138 -17.41 8.61 -86.42
CA THR A 1138 -17.33 8.35 -84.99
C THR A 1138 -17.75 6.91 -84.70
N HIS A 1139 -17.25 6.34 -83.59
CA HIS A 1139 -17.59 4.99 -83.16
C HIS A 1139 -18.17 4.96 -81.75
N ILE A 1140 -19.16 4.09 -81.53
CA ILE A 1140 -19.73 3.82 -80.20
C ILE A 1140 -19.12 2.52 -79.69
N TRP A 1141 -18.36 2.61 -78.61
CA TRP A 1141 -17.64 1.48 -78.03
C TRP A 1141 -18.58 0.50 -77.33
N THR A 1142 -18.52 -0.75 -77.75
CA THR A 1142 -19.29 -1.89 -77.20
C THR A 1142 -18.44 -2.78 -76.29
N GLY A 1143 -17.11 -2.64 -76.35
CA GLY A 1143 -16.15 -3.48 -75.62
C GLY A 1143 -15.81 -4.79 -76.34
N THR A 1144 -16.39 -5.04 -77.52
CA THR A 1144 -16.16 -6.27 -78.32
C THR A 1144 -15.25 -6.05 -79.53
N GLU A 1145 -14.75 -4.83 -79.71
CA GLU A 1145 -13.89 -4.44 -80.82
C GLU A 1145 -12.53 -5.16 -80.80
N ASN A 1146 -11.87 -5.22 -81.96
CA ASN A 1146 -10.55 -5.83 -82.12
C ASN A 1146 -9.49 -5.11 -81.28
N VAL A 1147 -8.45 -5.84 -80.89
CA VAL A 1147 -7.39 -5.35 -80.00
C VAL A 1147 -6.07 -5.20 -80.75
N TRP A 1148 -5.43 -4.05 -80.61
CA TRP A 1148 -4.07 -3.75 -81.05
C TRP A 1148 -3.15 -3.58 -79.85
N ASN A 1149 -2.28 -4.55 -79.61
CA ASN A 1149 -1.48 -4.66 -78.38
C ASN A 1149 0.03 -4.80 -78.62
N SER A 1150 0.48 -4.79 -79.87
CA SER A 1150 1.89 -4.89 -80.23
C SER A 1150 2.11 -4.48 -81.69
N GLY A 1151 3.36 -4.09 -81.99
CA GLY A 1151 3.82 -3.83 -83.36
C GLY A 1151 2.98 -2.79 -84.13
N THR A 1152 3.11 -2.84 -85.44
CA THR A 1152 2.30 -2.04 -86.37
C THR A 1152 0.98 -2.74 -86.64
N LEU A 1153 -0.14 -2.04 -86.44
CA LEU A 1153 -1.47 -2.52 -86.79
C LEU A 1153 -1.66 -2.43 -88.31
N ALA A 1154 -1.90 -3.56 -88.97
CA ALA A 1154 -2.29 -3.59 -90.36
C ALA A 1154 -3.79 -3.91 -90.48
N VAL A 1155 -4.57 -2.98 -91.04
CA VAL A 1155 -6.00 -3.18 -91.34
C VAL A 1155 -6.25 -3.08 -92.83
N SER A 1156 -7.32 -3.67 -93.32
CA SER A 1156 -7.68 -3.61 -94.74
C SER A 1156 -9.08 -3.01 -94.93
N ALA A 1157 -9.21 -2.07 -95.85
CA ALA A 1157 -10.49 -1.56 -96.27
C ALA A 1157 -11.27 -2.68 -97.00
N GLN A 1158 -12.47 -2.99 -96.51
CA GLN A 1158 -13.27 -4.12 -96.97
C GLN A 1158 -14.04 -3.84 -98.27
N ALA A 1159 -14.14 -2.56 -98.65
CA ALA A 1159 -14.80 -2.09 -99.87
C ALA A 1159 -14.26 -0.70 -100.25
N ASN A 1160 -14.44 -0.30 -101.51
CA ASN A 1160 -14.14 1.06 -101.95
C ASN A 1160 -14.91 2.07 -101.10
N GLY A 1161 -14.26 3.15 -100.67
CA GLY A 1161 -14.87 4.19 -99.85
C GLY A 1161 -13.96 5.38 -99.62
N THR A 1162 -14.55 6.56 -99.44
CA THR A 1162 -13.82 7.83 -99.31
C THR A 1162 -13.61 8.26 -97.86
N ASN A 1163 -14.23 7.60 -96.88
CA ASN A 1163 -14.29 8.13 -95.51
C ASN A 1163 -13.92 7.04 -94.50
N TRP A 1164 -12.83 6.31 -94.70
CA TRP A 1164 -12.40 5.30 -93.73
C TRP A 1164 -11.79 5.96 -92.48
N PHE A 1165 -12.20 5.57 -91.29
CA PHE A 1165 -11.66 6.06 -90.03
C PHE A 1165 -11.13 4.89 -89.21
N LEU A 1166 -9.97 5.10 -88.60
CA LEU A 1166 -9.49 4.25 -87.51
C LEU A 1166 -9.94 4.87 -86.20
N HIS A 1167 -10.91 4.22 -85.56
CA HIS A 1167 -11.34 4.55 -84.20
C HIS A 1167 -10.45 3.80 -83.22
N LEU A 1168 -9.90 4.50 -82.24
CA LEU A 1168 -9.06 3.94 -81.20
C LEU A 1168 -9.62 4.32 -79.83
N CYS A 1169 -9.64 3.37 -78.90
CA CYS A 1169 -9.82 3.62 -77.48
C CYS A 1169 -8.65 2.97 -76.75
N GLY A 1170 -7.90 3.77 -75.98
CA GLY A 1170 -6.77 3.26 -75.20
C GLY A 1170 -7.25 2.53 -73.97
N TYR A 1171 -6.63 1.39 -73.65
CA TYR A 1171 -6.91 0.63 -72.44
C TYR A 1171 -5.64 0.49 -71.61
N ASN A 1172 -5.81 0.53 -70.28
CA ASN A 1172 -4.75 0.23 -69.34
C ASN A 1172 -4.69 -1.26 -68.99
N ALA A 1173 -3.74 -1.64 -68.14
CA ALA A 1173 -3.50 -3.02 -67.75
C ALA A 1173 -4.60 -3.65 -66.86
N CYS A 1174 -5.61 -2.88 -66.45
CA CYS A 1174 -6.83 -3.37 -65.78
C CYS A 1174 -8.04 -3.42 -66.73
N ASP A 1175 -7.83 -3.34 -68.05
CA ASP A 1175 -8.89 -3.27 -69.06
C ASP A 1175 -9.86 -2.09 -68.89
N SER A 1176 -9.41 -0.98 -68.28
CA SER A 1176 -10.17 0.27 -68.21
C SER A 1176 -9.86 1.19 -69.39
N PRO A 1177 -10.88 1.73 -70.09
CA PRO A 1177 -10.68 2.65 -71.20
C PRO A 1177 -10.20 4.03 -70.72
N ASN A 1178 -9.31 4.67 -71.48
CA ASN A 1178 -8.92 6.05 -71.29
C ASN A 1178 -8.72 6.79 -72.62
N GLY A 1179 -9.68 7.65 -72.94
CA GLY A 1179 -9.69 8.49 -74.15
C GLY A 1179 -9.98 7.71 -75.44
N THR A 1180 -10.42 8.46 -76.45
CA THR A 1180 -10.72 7.94 -77.78
C THR A 1180 -10.11 8.84 -78.85
N LEU A 1181 -9.75 8.27 -80.00
CA LEU A 1181 -9.27 9.00 -81.18
C LEU A 1181 -9.94 8.45 -82.42
N ASP A 1182 -10.52 9.34 -83.22
CA ASP A 1182 -11.04 9.03 -84.55
C ASP A 1182 -10.05 9.57 -85.59
N LEU A 1183 -9.21 8.70 -86.14
CA LEU A 1183 -8.15 9.07 -87.08
C LEU A 1183 -8.62 8.82 -88.52
N GLY A 1184 -8.59 9.84 -89.36
CA GLY A 1184 -9.04 9.78 -90.76
C GLY A 1184 -9.51 11.16 -91.25
N PRO A 1185 -10.20 11.23 -92.41
CA PRO A 1185 -10.55 10.11 -93.29
C PRO A 1185 -9.37 9.56 -94.12
N PHE A 1186 -9.35 8.26 -94.32
CA PHE A 1186 -8.53 7.52 -95.27
C PHE A 1186 -9.39 7.13 -96.49
N TYR A 1187 -8.79 7.11 -97.69
CA TYR A 1187 -9.54 6.85 -98.92
C TYR A 1187 -9.01 5.58 -99.59
N PHE A 1188 -9.88 4.61 -99.87
CA PHE A 1188 -9.54 3.37 -100.58
C PHE A 1188 -10.38 3.18 -101.83
N ASN A 1189 -9.71 2.93 -102.96
CA ASN A 1189 -10.37 2.58 -104.21
C ASN A 1189 -9.54 1.52 -104.97
N SER A 1190 -9.99 0.27 -104.91
CA SER A 1190 -9.39 -0.90 -105.58
C SER A 1190 -9.34 -0.81 -107.11
N SER A 1191 -10.11 0.11 -107.72
CA SER A 1191 -10.09 0.35 -109.17
C SER A 1191 -8.88 1.16 -109.63
N LEU A 1192 -8.14 1.77 -108.70
CA LEU A 1192 -6.93 2.54 -108.99
C LEU A 1192 -5.70 1.60 -108.94
N LYS A 1193 -4.94 1.46 -110.05
CA LYS A 1193 -3.64 0.76 -110.06
C LYS A 1193 -2.50 1.76 -110.01
N ALA A 1194 -1.52 1.56 -109.13
CA ALA A 1194 -0.26 2.31 -109.18
C ALA A 1194 0.50 1.92 -110.46
N LYS A 1195 0.88 2.91 -111.27
CA LYS A 1195 1.83 2.74 -112.37
C LYS A 1195 3.11 3.44 -111.95
N GLU A 1196 4.15 2.68 -111.63
CA GLU A 1196 5.50 3.25 -111.49
C GLU A 1196 5.86 3.90 -112.84
N LEU A 1197 6.17 5.20 -112.82
CA LEU A 1197 6.87 5.82 -113.93
C LEU A 1197 8.30 5.31 -113.87
N ALA A 1198 8.82 4.77 -114.99
CA ALA A 1198 10.21 4.34 -115.06
C ALA A 1198 11.15 5.49 -114.66
N ASP A 1199 12.18 5.15 -113.90
CA ASP A 1199 13.16 6.09 -113.36
C ASP A 1199 13.71 7.00 -114.47
N GLY A 1200 13.58 8.32 -114.30
CA GLY A 1200 13.99 9.34 -115.28
C GLY A 1200 12.90 9.86 -116.24
N ALA A 1201 11.63 9.44 -116.13
CA ALA A 1201 10.54 10.02 -116.93
C ALA A 1201 10.11 11.40 -116.38
N ALA A 1202 10.54 12.49 -117.05
CA ALA A 1202 10.19 13.86 -116.67
C ALA A 1202 8.71 14.18 -116.94
N LEU A 1203 7.99 14.57 -115.88
CA LEU A 1203 6.65 15.17 -115.98
C LEU A 1203 6.78 16.66 -116.34
N LYS A 1204 6.45 17.02 -117.58
CA LYS A 1204 6.37 18.43 -118.01
C LYS A 1204 4.96 18.95 -117.78
N LEU A 1205 4.81 19.84 -116.80
CA LEU A 1205 3.59 20.62 -116.56
C LEU A 1205 3.72 21.98 -117.27
N SER A 1206 2.65 22.48 -117.88
CA SER A 1206 2.66 23.76 -118.60
C SER A 1206 1.44 24.63 -118.25
N GLY A 1207 1.57 25.60 -117.32
CA GLY A 1207 0.53 26.63 -117.18
C GLY A 1207 0.61 27.63 -116.01
N LYS A 1208 1.34 28.75 -116.22
CA LYS A 1208 1.14 30.14 -115.71
C LYS A 1208 0.64 30.41 -114.23
N VAL A 1209 1.62 30.60 -113.32
CA VAL A 1209 2.02 31.85 -112.56
C VAL A 1209 1.05 32.57 -111.59
N VAL A 1210 1.38 33.21 -110.42
CA VAL A 1210 2.51 33.38 -109.43
C VAL A 1210 2.04 34.43 -108.37
N SER A 1211 2.57 34.47 -107.12
CA SER A 1211 3.10 35.71 -106.44
C SER A 1211 3.75 35.37 -105.09
N ALA A 1212 4.74 36.07 -104.50
CA ALA A 1212 5.85 36.93 -104.93
C ALA A 1212 6.81 37.01 -103.70
N ALA A 1213 8.10 37.30 -103.94
CA ALA A 1213 9.21 37.08 -103.00
C ALA A 1213 9.37 38.10 -101.85
N TYR A 1214 9.77 37.59 -100.67
CA TYR A 1214 10.82 38.19 -99.83
C TYR A 1214 11.69 37.04 -99.29
N SER A 1215 13.01 37.08 -99.54
CA SER A 1215 14.05 36.08 -99.18
C SER A 1215 14.25 34.81 -100.06
N GLY A 1216 13.77 34.79 -101.31
CA GLY A 1216 14.14 33.73 -102.28
C GLY A 1216 13.35 32.43 -102.14
N ALA A 1217 12.09 32.54 -101.72
CA ALA A 1217 11.30 31.43 -101.24
C ALA A 1217 9.88 31.56 -101.84
N PHE A 1218 9.38 30.54 -102.56
CA PHE A 1218 8.08 30.59 -103.24
C PHE A 1218 7.12 29.52 -102.71
N TYR A 1219 5.81 29.82 -102.70
CA TYR A 1219 4.77 28.80 -102.59
C TYR A 1219 4.35 28.41 -104.01
N VAL A 1220 4.59 27.16 -104.40
CA VAL A 1220 4.06 26.64 -105.67
C VAL A 1220 2.63 26.18 -105.42
N ILE A 1221 1.65 26.93 -105.94
CA ILE A 1221 0.28 26.43 -106.13
C ILE A 1221 -0.02 26.55 -107.61
N GLU A 1222 0.35 25.52 -108.38
CA GLU A 1222 -0.22 25.34 -109.72
C GLU A 1222 -1.54 24.59 -109.53
N LEU A 1223 -2.65 25.21 -109.94
CA LEU A 1223 -3.94 24.55 -110.12
C LEU A 1223 -4.19 24.50 -111.62
N ASP A 1224 -3.69 23.46 -112.29
CA ASP A 1224 -4.21 23.15 -113.61
C ASP A 1224 -5.64 22.59 -113.43
N ARG A 1225 -6.63 23.39 -113.80
CA ARG A 1225 -8.05 23.02 -113.75
C ARG A 1225 -8.38 21.83 -114.66
N VAL A 1226 -7.49 21.44 -115.57
CA VAL A 1226 -7.70 20.34 -116.51
C VAL A 1226 -7.16 19.01 -115.97
N SER A 1227 -5.98 19.02 -115.33
CA SER A 1227 -5.40 17.78 -114.79
C SER A 1227 -5.76 17.52 -113.33
N GLY A 1228 -6.00 18.52 -112.48
CA GLY A 1228 -6.33 18.32 -111.05
C GLY A 1228 -5.11 18.08 -110.14
N ILE A 1229 -3.90 18.34 -110.64
CA ILE A 1229 -2.66 18.17 -109.89
C ILE A 1229 -2.48 19.32 -108.88
N LYS A 1230 -2.20 18.99 -107.62
CA LYS A 1230 -1.95 19.98 -106.55
C LYS A 1230 -0.54 19.78 -105.98
N VAL A 1231 0.36 20.72 -106.26
CA VAL A 1231 1.64 20.78 -105.54
C VAL A 1231 1.37 21.41 -104.17
N VAL A 1232 1.70 20.72 -103.09
CA VAL A 1232 1.48 21.20 -101.71
C VAL A 1232 2.83 21.34 -101.03
N SER A 1233 3.30 22.57 -100.89
CA SER A 1233 4.43 22.88 -99.99
C SER A 1233 3.94 23.77 -98.87
N THR A 1234 4.16 23.33 -97.61
CA THR A 1234 3.82 24.11 -96.40
C THR A 1234 4.92 25.09 -96.02
N THR A 1235 6.09 24.98 -96.64
CA THR A 1235 7.23 25.90 -96.51
C THR A 1235 7.62 26.45 -97.88
N PRO A 1236 8.17 27.66 -97.96
CA PRO A 1236 8.66 28.19 -99.22
C PRO A 1236 9.78 27.31 -99.82
N VAL A 1237 9.74 27.06 -101.12
CA VAL A 1237 10.71 26.21 -101.84
C VAL A 1237 11.57 27.01 -102.82
N GLN A 1238 12.81 26.56 -103.04
CA GLN A 1238 13.81 27.09 -103.97
C GLN A 1238 14.02 26.16 -105.17
N ILE A 1239 14.69 26.67 -106.22
CA ILE A 1239 15.15 25.84 -107.34
C ILE A 1239 16.24 24.89 -106.83
N GLY A 1240 16.10 23.60 -107.13
CA GLY A 1240 16.90 22.50 -106.59
C GLY A 1240 16.30 21.84 -105.35
N ASP A 1241 15.26 22.43 -104.75
CA ASP A 1241 14.57 21.78 -103.64
C ASP A 1241 13.74 20.61 -104.14
N ILE A 1242 13.57 19.64 -103.27
CA ILE A 1242 12.84 18.42 -103.54
C ILE A 1242 11.45 18.56 -102.92
N VAL A 1243 10.40 18.52 -103.75
CA VAL A 1243 8.99 18.63 -103.32
C VAL A 1243 8.21 17.36 -103.58
N ASN A 1244 7.18 17.15 -102.76
CA ASN A 1244 6.22 16.06 -102.96
C ASN A 1244 5.04 16.57 -103.79
N VAL A 1245 4.64 15.82 -104.81
CA VAL A 1245 3.49 16.15 -105.67
C VAL A 1245 2.43 15.07 -105.53
N THR A 1246 1.18 15.50 -105.34
CA THR A 1246 0.02 14.62 -105.30
C THR A 1246 -1.12 15.18 -106.15
N GLY A 1247 -1.87 14.32 -106.83
CA GLY A 1247 -3.00 14.78 -107.64
C GLY A 1247 -3.65 13.67 -108.44
N THR A 1248 -4.80 13.97 -109.04
CA THR A 1248 -5.33 13.14 -110.13
C THR A 1248 -4.80 13.67 -111.46
N ILE A 1249 -4.77 12.82 -112.48
CA ILE A 1249 -4.64 13.20 -113.88
C ILE A 1249 -5.69 12.46 -114.68
N GLN A 1250 -6.33 13.13 -115.62
CA GLN A 1250 -7.24 12.46 -116.55
C GLN A 1250 -6.42 11.84 -117.68
N THR A 1251 -6.46 10.52 -117.82
CA THR A 1251 -5.89 9.81 -118.97
C THR A 1251 -6.99 9.32 -119.90
N ALA A 1252 -6.62 8.91 -121.12
CA ALA A 1252 -7.56 8.35 -122.08
C ALA A 1252 -8.33 7.10 -121.55
N ASP A 1253 -7.80 6.46 -120.50
CA ASP A 1253 -8.37 5.24 -119.91
C ASP A 1253 -9.11 5.51 -118.58
N GLY A 1254 -9.28 6.78 -118.21
CA GLY A 1254 -9.88 7.21 -116.94
C GLY A 1254 -8.93 8.05 -116.07
N GLU A 1255 -9.48 8.54 -114.95
CA GLU A 1255 -8.74 9.30 -113.95
C GLU A 1255 -7.71 8.39 -113.25
N ARG A 1256 -6.45 8.85 -113.15
CA ARG A 1256 -5.36 8.15 -112.48
C ARG A 1256 -4.75 9.03 -111.40
N TYR A 1257 -4.43 8.47 -110.25
CA TYR A 1257 -3.72 9.18 -109.17
C TYR A 1257 -2.22 9.19 -109.41
N ILE A 1258 -1.58 10.34 -109.20
CA ILE A 1258 -0.13 10.50 -109.14
C ILE A 1258 0.25 10.86 -107.70
N GLN A 1259 1.20 10.11 -107.15
CA GLN A 1259 1.92 10.44 -105.94
C GLN A 1259 3.40 10.23 -106.23
N ALA A 1260 4.15 11.33 -106.29
CA ALA A 1260 5.59 11.30 -106.49
C ALA A 1260 6.25 12.02 -105.31
N THR A 1261 7.05 11.27 -104.57
CA THR A 1261 7.99 11.83 -103.59
C THR A 1261 9.30 12.09 -104.29
N ASN A 1262 9.88 13.25 -104.03
CA ASN A 1262 11.14 13.73 -104.60
C ASN A 1262 11.12 14.28 -106.02
N VAL A 1263 10.18 15.17 -106.33
CA VAL A 1263 10.24 15.96 -107.56
C VAL A 1263 11.16 17.15 -107.33
N GLU A 1264 12.31 17.17 -108.00
CA GLU A 1264 13.24 18.29 -107.94
C GLU A 1264 12.63 19.50 -108.67
N VAL A 1265 12.62 20.65 -108.00
CA VAL A 1265 12.08 21.91 -108.53
C VAL A 1265 13.15 22.50 -109.45
N TYR A 1266 12.99 22.34 -110.77
CA TYR A 1266 13.92 22.90 -111.77
C TYR A 1266 13.56 24.31 -112.22
#